data_AF-A0AA88SIM7-F1
#
_entry.id   AF-A0AA88SIM7-F1
#
_cell.length_a   1.000
_cell.length_b   1.000
_cell.length_c   1.000
_cell.angle_alpha   90.00
_cell.angle_beta   90.00
_cell.angle_gamma   90.00
#
_symmetry.space_group_name_H-M   'P 1'
#
loop_
_entity.id
_entity.type
_entity.pdbx_description
1 polymer ?
#
loop_
_entity_poly.entity_id
_entity_poly.type
_entity_poly.pdbx_seq_one_letter_code
_entity_poly.pdbx_strand_id
1 'polypeptide(L)'
;MLQLTPTFDIERDVWRLLAKGDTVRSRDNVLVADSQILNVERDDGVLYCWRGATGNTSIGKYDPHTKQNKLLYTFDKQVFISSCSLNREETLLAVSLTRSVKGGEYHFKPVSKYLTLLIEIHPVNNTKVIKAVDCKVKVQFLYPHLSRNSVLESHLLVAAEDGYIDHYHILLRSQEGCKVVMQNTEHLVKDRVTDEFCWVQWDSDNQRLFFLTSREKYTLKCVQFFPDHNFDTLFELPLALPNNPFTSVRFINFGHDHYQEREKEGINLVVFTDRTGIMCVCYSHPLHGAEDYTYTIAFVHRGFSKTFTVALEQTVPTDIKPNLQPFFIFLGHYVVVYLAGHFLHLINCIQQDLLCHSLFLSGADTHVDELGVNNVLMSISAHKLLDEWMGRIYTINLNQDFLLQLLLSTDRPEAQRLAALHCVMVHLESDQDLENKIIYWISENMMSFNAFDQIQEFILGSLYRTCCQQSLSLNKVLPYSSVFEKKELPVALTAIPGVKCTPELLTQPVFKGKARSLQGYWNELQWIIERTKYFETVPNPRYRFSQLKGDWTKLQAALNSEKTKSFNYLQQLEENTKKVLSVVDMWHLDKRVLPLFQEVDQPQRALIGLMVDKLRDHLNKYLPQLGKKKTEMLVVNYMAKLLELLRHMLETLWLKLNLGRTVLCLKQQGTSEEWTMFHIMCRILEAAKGLCLPLPPGYSTLLSVLGVRCLPRHTFLLYVDRGFLHLTEPFVSRLMTDLDNSTSNEELKFSVLKRLPECLAQRVCQLWDHPISSACITRQCVRRLLEKYTKTKALVQLDRDKVSSHLEFLPLSYLIAILTEMEEQATNPFEEQKNMDARFVEEIALKQTLIKLGFEGKLTPGEE
;
A
#
# COMPACT_ATOMS: atom_id res chain seq x y z
N MET A 1 -7.66 10.16 -15.34
CA MET A 1 -7.30 9.13 -14.34
C MET A 1 -6.29 8.09 -14.83
N LEU A 2 -6.49 7.49 -16.01
CA LEU A 2 -5.52 6.57 -16.61
C LEU A 2 -4.46 7.36 -17.39
N GLN A 3 -3.20 7.00 -17.25
CA GLN A 3 -2.10 7.48 -18.07
C GLN A 3 -1.70 6.38 -19.03
N LEU A 4 -1.79 6.66 -20.33
CA LEU A 4 -1.38 5.76 -21.40
C LEU A 4 0.01 6.18 -21.86
N THR A 5 0.93 5.23 -21.92
CA THR A 5 2.28 5.45 -22.45
C THR A 5 2.49 4.58 -23.68
N PRO A 6 2.71 5.17 -24.88
CA PRO A 6 2.88 4.39 -26.10
C PRO A 6 4.23 3.67 -26.09
N THR A 7 4.20 2.34 -25.98
CA THR A 7 5.40 1.48 -26.01
C THR A 7 5.78 1.06 -27.43
N PHE A 8 4.80 0.96 -28.32
CA PHE A 8 5.02 0.66 -29.74
C PHE A 8 4.08 1.48 -30.60
N ASP A 9 4.60 1.99 -31.71
CA ASP A 9 3.84 2.66 -32.75
C ASP A 9 4.32 2.15 -34.11
N ILE A 10 3.42 1.53 -34.88
CA ILE A 10 3.77 0.93 -36.16
C ILE A 10 4.35 1.96 -37.16
N GLU A 11 3.87 3.20 -37.16
CA GLU A 11 4.41 4.24 -38.04
C GLU A 11 5.80 4.68 -37.61
N ARG A 12 6.00 4.87 -36.30
CA ARG A 12 7.28 5.38 -35.75
C ARG A 12 8.36 4.31 -35.78
N ASP A 13 8.04 3.10 -35.32
CA ASP A 13 9.00 2.08 -34.92
C ASP A 13 9.26 1.04 -36.02
N VAL A 14 8.34 0.90 -36.98
CA VAL A 14 8.53 0.03 -38.16
C VAL A 14 8.82 0.88 -39.40
N TRP A 15 7.95 1.83 -39.73
CA TRP A 15 7.96 2.46 -41.05
C TRP A 15 9.17 3.36 -41.31
N ARG A 16 9.59 4.15 -40.32
CA ARG A 16 10.78 5.02 -40.45
C ARG A 16 12.07 4.25 -40.74
N LEU A 17 12.10 2.96 -40.41
CA LEU A 17 13.24 2.08 -40.65
C LEU A 17 13.13 1.36 -42.00
N LEU A 18 11.94 0.90 -42.38
CA LEU A 18 11.70 0.30 -43.71
C LEU A 18 11.90 1.32 -44.85
N ALA A 19 11.44 2.56 -44.66
CA ALA A 19 11.61 3.64 -45.65
C ALA A 19 13.07 4.09 -45.86
N LYS A 20 14.00 3.74 -44.95
CA LYS A 20 15.44 3.98 -45.13
C LYS A 20 16.14 2.85 -45.90
N GLY A 21 15.57 1.65 -45.94
CA GLY A 21 16.13 0.48 -46.62
C GLY A 21 15.74 0.40 -48.09
N ASP A 22 14.52 0.82 -48.43
CA ASP A 22 14.02 0.80 -49.81
C ASP A 22 14.29 2.13 -50.51
N THR A 23 15.39 2.21 -51.27
CA THR A 23 15.67 3.32 -52.20
C THR A 23 14.74 3.26 -53.42
N VAL A 24 13.44 3.43 -53.25
CA VAL A 24 12.53 3.76 -54.35
C VAL A 24 11.50 4.77 -53.87
N ARG A 25 11.69 6.02 -54.31
CA ARG A 25 10.66 7.06 -54.25
C ARG A 25 9.47 6.63 -55.12
N SER A 26 8.39 6.12 -54.53
CA SER A 26 7.07 6.27 -55.14
C SER A 26 6.32 7.38 -54.39
N ARG A 27 5.95 8.41 -55.14
CA ARG A 27 4.88 9.33 -54.75
C ARG A 27 3.62 8.49 -54.72
N ASP A 28 3.12 8.19 -53.52
CA ASP A 28 1.71 8.13 -53.17
C ASP A 28 1.57 7.52 -51.76
N ASN A 29 0.75 8.15 -50.92
CA ASN A 29 0.46 7.79 -49.53
C ASN A 29 -0.24 6.41 -49.35
N VAL A 30 -0.18 5.53 -50.34
CA VAL A 30 -0.95 4.26 -50.42
C VAL A 30 -0.30 3.14 -49.60
N LEU A 31 1.02 3.16 -49.38
CA LEU A 31 1.71 2.12 -48.61
C LEU A 31 1.46 2.21 -47.09
N VAL A 32 1.00 3.36 -46.57
CA VAL A 32 0.72 3.57 -45.14
C VAL A 32 -0.49 2.75 -44.66
N ALA A 33 -1.42 2.40 -45.56
CA ALA A 33 -2.77 1.95 -45.19
C ALA A 33 -2.93 0.44 -44.89
N ASP A 34 -1.91 -0.40 -45.14
CA ASP A 34 -2.06 -1.87 -45.09
C ASP A 34 -1.14 -2.58 -44.07
N SER A 35 -0.48 -1.84 -43.18
CA SER A 35 0.34 -2.43 -42.12
C SER A 35 -0.48 -2.80 -40.90
N GLN A 36 -0.33 -4.03 -40.40
CA GLN A 36 -1.22 -4.60 -39.40
C GLN A 36 -0.44 -5.39 -38.35
N ILE A 37 -0.79 -5.20 -37.07
CA ILE A 37 -0.24 -5.98 -35.96
C ILE A 37 -0.93 -7.33 -35.93
N LEU A 38 -0.15 -8.42 -35.97
CA LEU A 38 -0.67 -9.78 -36.00
C LEU A 38 -0.77 -10.39 -34.61
N ASN A 39 0.31 -10.30 -33.81
CA ASN A 39 0.37 -10.88 -32.47
C ASN A 39 1.49 -10.22 -31.63
N VAL A 40 1.46 -10.42 -30.32
CA VAL A 40 2.53 -10.04 -29.40
C VAL A 40 2.99 -11.29 -28.66
N GLU A 41 4.26 -11.64 -28.82
CA GLU A 41 4.84 -12.84 -28.23
C GLU A 41 5.27 -12.63 -26.78
N ARG A 42 5.61 -13.72 -26.09
CA ARG A 42 6.00 -13.72 -24.67
C ARG A 42 7.23 -12.86 -24.37
N ASP A 43 8.12 -12.68 -25.33
CA ASP A 43 9.32 -11.83 -25.22
C ASP A 43 9.02 -10.35 -25.54
N ASP A 44 7.74 -9.96 -25.51
CA ASP A 44 7.22 -8.66 -25.94
C ASP A 44 7.47 -8.33 -27.42
N GLY A 45 7.95 -9.30 -28.20
CA GLY A 45 8.15 -9.15 -29.63
C GLY A 45 6.83 -8.93 -30.37
N VAL A 46 6.71 -7.82 -31.09
CA VAL A 46 5.51 -7.47 -31.86
C VAL A 46 5.63 -8.04 -33.27
N LEU A 47 4.76 -8.98 -33.62
CA LEU A 47 4.65 -9.51 -34.98
C LEU A 47 3.70 -8.63 -35.79
N TYR A 48 4.14 -8.21 -36.96
CA TYR A 48 3.36 -7.38 -37.87
C TYR A 48 3.49 -7.86 -39.32
N CYS A 49 2.52 -7.51 -40.15
CA CYS A 49 2.62 -7.66 -41.60
C CYS A 49 2.45 -6.33 -42.31
N TRP A 50 2.99 -6.25 -43.52
CA TRP A 50 2.78 -5.14 -44.43
C TRP A 50 2.66 -5.65 -45.86
N ARG A 51 2.03 -4.86 -46.71
CA ARG A 51 1.99 -5.10 -48.16
C ARG A 51 3.21 -4.47 -48.83
N GLY A 52 3.99 -5.28 -49.54
CA GLY A 52 5.10 -4.83 -50.36
C GLY A 52 4.64 -4.20 -51.67
N ALA A 53 5.51 -3.41 -52.31
CA ALA A 53 5.22 -2.70 -53.57
C ALA A 53 4.84 -3.64 -54.73
N THR A 54 5.27 -4.91 -54.69
CA THR A 54 4.96 -5.94 -55.70
C THR A 54 3.64 -6.66 -55.46
N GLY A 55 2.87 -6.29 -54.42
CA GLY A 55 1.65 -7.00 -54.02
C GLY A 55 1.87 -8.22 -53.11
N ASN A 56 3.10 -8.41 -52.62
CA ASN A 56 3.47 -9.48 -51.70
C ASN A 56 3.06 -9.12 -50.26
N THR A 57 2.70 -10.10 -49.44
CA THR A 57 2.52 -9.90 -47.99
C THR A 57 3.79 -10.33 -47.26
N SER A 58 4.42 -9.42 -46.52
CA SER A 58 5.62 -9.71 -45.71
C SER A 58 5.28 -9.72 -44.22
N ILE A 59 5.98 -10.56 -43.46
CA ILE A 59 5.86 -10.68 -42.00
C ILE A 59 7.19 -10.30 -41.36
N GLY A 60 7.12 -9.45 -40.33
CA GLY A 60 8.28 -9.03 -39.55
C GLY A 60 8.03 -9.12 -38.04
N LYS A 61 9.12 -9.06 -37.29
CA LYS A 61 9.13 -8.95 -35.83
C LYS A 61 9.85 -7.66 -35.44
N TYR A 62 9.22 -6.90 -34.55
CA TYR A 62 9.86 -5.81 -33.83
C TYR A 62 10.20 -6.26 -32.42
N ASP A 63 11.44 -6.08 -32.01
CA ASP A 63 11.88 -6.29 -30.63
C ASP A 63 11.91 -4.94 -29.88
N PRO A 64 11.05 -4.72 -28.88
CA PRO A 64 11.02 -3.47 -28.12
C PRO A 64 12.31 -3.19 -27.31
N HIS A 65 13.05 -4.22 -26.92
CA HIS A 65 14.25 -4.07 -26.11
C HIS A 65 15.44 -3.59 -26.94
N THR A 66 15.66 -4.21 -28.11
CA THR A 66 16.74 -3.81 -29.03
C THR A 66 16.33 -2.70 -30.00
N LYS A 67 15.02 -2.42 -30.11
CA LYS A 67 14.41 -1.49 -31.09
C LYS A 67 14.76 -1.84 -32.53
N GLN A 68 14.95 -3.12 -32.83
CA GLN A 68 15.30 -3.62 -34.16
C GLN A 68 14.10 -4.30 -34.82
N ASN A 69 14.05 -4.19 -36.15
CA ASN A 69 13.10 -4.89 -36.99
C ASN A 69 13.80 -6.04 -37.72
N LYS A 70 13.16 -7.21 -37.74
CA LYS A 70 13.63 -8.40 -38.46
C LYS A 70 12.55 -8.87 -39.42
N LEU A 71 12.88 -8.95 -40.71
CA LEU A 71 12.03 -9.62 -41.70
C LEU A 71 12.10 -11.14 -41.45
N LEU A 72 10.93 -11.78 -41.34
CA LEU A 72 10.82 -13.21 -41.06
C LEU A 72 10.51 -14.01 -42.32
N TYR A 73 9.48 -13.60 -43.08
CA TYR A 73 9.00 -14.33 -44.26
C TYR A 73 8.22 -13.42 -45.21
N THR A 74 8.26 -13.71 -46.51
CA THR A 74 7.52 -12.98 -47.55
C THR A 74 6.73 -13.97 -48.40
N PHE A 75 5.42 -13.74 -48.56
CA PHE A 75 4.58 -14.50 -49.48
C PHE A 75 4.65 -13.92 -50.89
N ASP A 76 4.72 -14.78 -51.90
CA ASP A 76 4.74 -14.38 -53.31
C ASP A 76 3.43 -13.75 -53.81
N LYS A 77 2.35 -13.92 -53.05
CA LYS A 77 1.02 -13.40 -53.35
C LYS A 77 0.45 -12.67 -52.16
N GLN A 78 -0.50 -11.80 -52.42
CA GLN A 78 -1.29 -11.16 -51.38
C GLN A 78 -2.10 -12.23 -50.62
N VAL A 79 -1.80 -12.37 -49.34
CA VAL A 79 -2.52 -13.23 -48.40
C VAL A 79 -3.02 -12.41 -47.23
N PHE A 80 -4.16 -12.82 -46.67
CA PHE A 80 -4.75 -12.23 -45.49
C PHE A 80 -4.47 -13.14 -44.30
N ILE A 81 -3.77 -12.62 -43.29
CA ILE A 81 -3.33 -13.38 -42.13
C ILE A 81 -4.31 -13.13 -40.98
N SER A 82 -4.89 -14.19 -40.41
CA SER A 82 -5.81 -14.10 -39.27
C SER A 82 -5.14 -14.34 -37.92
N SER A 83 -4.02 -15.08 -37.90
CA SER A 83 -3.26 -15.40 -36.69
C SER A 83 -1.84 -15.80 -37.06
N CYS A 84 -0.87 -15.42 -36.25
CA CYS A 84 0.53 -15.67 -36.49
C CYS A 84 1.27 -15.85 -35.16
N SER A 85 2.17 -16.82 -35.09
CA SER A 85 3.04 -16.99 -33.92
C SER A 85 4.40 -17.54 -34.32
N LEU A 86 5.43 -17.19 -33.53
CA LEU A 86 6.82 -17.55 -33.74
C LEU A 86 7.32 -18.44 -32.59
N ASN A 87 8.13 -19.45 -32.91
CA ASN A 87 8.78 -20.25 -31.87
C ASN A 87 9.91 -19.48 -31.18
N ARG A 88 10.33 -19.99 -30.02
CA ARG A 88 11.38 -19.38 -29.19
C ARG A 88 12.72 -19.20 -29.92
N GLU A 89 13.10 -20.14 -30.78
CA GLU A 89 14.37 -20.14 -31.52
C GLU A 89 14.33 -19.25 -32.78
N GLU A 90 13.16 -18.68 -33.12
CA GLU A 90 12.92 -17.89 -34.34
C GLU A 90 13.23 -18.64 -35.64
N THR A 91 12.93 -19.95 -35.68
CA THR A 91 13.17 -20.84 -36.83
C THR A 91 11.89 -21.36 -37.47
N LEU A 92 10.78 -21.36 -36.74
CA LEU A 92 9.46 -21.82 -37.18
C LEU A 92 8.42 -20.72 -37.03
N LEU A 93 7.63 -20.54 -38.09
CA LEU A 93 6.54 -19.59 -38.16
C LEU A 93 5.23 -20.34 -38.41
N ALA A 94 4.25 -20.17 -37.52
CA ALA A 94 2.91 -20.71 -37.70
C ALA A 94 1.98 -19.58 -38.14
N VAL A 95 1.27 -19.77 -39.25
CA VAL A 95 0.40 -18.74 -39.85
C VAL A 95 -0.94 -19.34 -40.20
N SER A 96 -2.04 -18.72 -39.76
CA SER A 96 -3.38 -19.01 -40.28
C SER A 96 -3.79 -17.94 -41.29
N LEU A 97 -4.22 -18.39 -42.46
CA LEU A 97 -4.59 -17.56 -43.60
C LEU A 97 -6.10 -17.62 -43.82
N THR A 98 -6.69 -16.46 -44.10
CA THR A 98 -8.10 -16.32 -44.51
C THR A 98 -8.15 -16.09 -46.01
N ARG A 99 -8.98 -16.87 -46.72
CA ARG A 99 -9.17 -16.65 -48.16
C ARG A 99 -10.32 -15.68 -48.41
N SER A 100 -10.02 -14.54 -49.05
CA SER A 100 -11.04 -13.60 -49.53
C SER A 100 -11.74 -14.15 -50.77
N VAL A 101 -13.08 -14.14 -50.79
CA VAL A 101 -13.92 -14.54 -51.92
C VAL A 101 -14.15 -13.36 -52.90
N LYS A 102 -13.28 -12.34 -52.91
CA LYS A 102 -13.36 -11.26 -53.90
C LYS A 102 -12.59 -11.65 -55.17
N GLY A 103 -13.22 -12.48 -55.99
CA GLY A 103 -12.72 -12.85 -57.31
C GLY A 103 -13.62 -13.92 -57.92
N GLY A 104 -14.66 -13.47 -58.63
CA GLY A 104 -15.61 -14.37 -59.28
C GLY A 104 -14.96 -15.12 -60.44
N GLU A 105 -14.59 -16.38 -60.19
CA GLU A 105 -14.66 -17.44 -61.19
C GLU A 105 -15.29 -18.65 -60.50
N TYR A 106 -16.56 -18.88 -60.82
CA TYR A 106 -17.29 -20.09 -60.47
C TYR A 106 -16.66 -21.29 -61.18
N HIS A 107 -16.80 -22.45 -60.54
CA HIS A 107 -16.63 -23.82 -61.04
C HIS A 107 -15.42 -24.62 -60.46
N PHE A 108 -15.78 -25.49 -59.51
CA PHE A 108 -15.10 -26.72 -59.05
C PHE A 108 -13.79 -26.61 -58.23
N LYS A 109 -13.93 -26.55 -56.88
CA LYS A 109 -13.37 -27.49 -55.88
C LYS A 109 -13.83 -27.06 -54.46
N PRO A 110 -14.12 -27.98 -53.52
CA PRO A 110 -14.30 -27.62 -52.12
C PRO A 110 -12.94 -27.21 -51.57
N VAL A 111 -12.66 -25.91 -51.56
CA VAL A 111 -11.39 -25.40 -51.01
C VAL A 111 -11.70 -24.70 -49.70
N SER A 112 -11.12 -25.21 -48.62
CA SER A 112 -11.36 -24.73 -47.27
C SER A 112 -11.14 -23.22 -47.13
N LYS A 113 -12.01 -22.54 -46.37
CA LYS A 113 -11.96 -21.07 -46.18
C LYS A 113 -10.71 -20.58 -45.43
N TYR A 114 -10.23 -21.37 -44.47
CA TYR A 114 -9.05 -21.09 -43.65
C TYR A 114 -7.97 -22.15 -43.84
N LEU A 115 -6.73 -21.69 -43.97
CA LEU A 115 -5.55 -22.55 -44.17
C LEU A 115 -4.48 -22.21 -43.14
N THR A 116 -4.10 -23.18 -42.32
CA THR A 116 -3.05 -23.02 -41.31
C THR A 116 -1.77 -23.73 -41.75
N LEU A 117 -0.70 -22.96 -41.85
CA LEU A 117 0.63 -23.36 -42.32
C LEU A 117 1.66 -23.33 -41.19
N LEU A 118 2.60 -24.26 -41.24
CA LEU A 118 3.85 -24.24 -40.48
C LEU A 118 5.00 -24.07 -41.47
N ILE A 119 5.78 -23.02 -41.29
CA ILE A 119 6.83 -22.60 -42.22
C ILE A 119 8.17 -22.63 -41.48
N GLU A 120 9.15 -23.32 -42.04
CA GLU A 120 10.56 -23.16 -41.63
C GLU A 120 11.09 -21.88 -42.27
N ILE A 121 11.56 -20.94 -41.46
CA ILE A 121 12.04 -19.64 -41.96
C ILE A 121 13.56 -19.57 -42.03
N HIS A 122 14.30 -20.33 -41.23
CA HIS A 122 15.76 -20.25 -41.14
C HIS A 122 16.40 -21.65 -41.10
N PRO A 123 16.67 -22.29 -42.27
CA PRO A 123 16.49 -21.79 -43.64
C PRO A 123 15.04 -21.91 -44.14
N VAL A 124 14.67 -21.08 -45.12
CA VAL A 124 13.39 -21.22 -45.82
C VAL A 124 13.42 -22.50 -46.66
N ASN A 125 12.81 -23.57 -46.16
CA ASN A 125 12.96 -24.89 -46.77
C ASN A 125 11.61 -25.63 -46.92
N ASN A 126 10.84 -25.74 -45.84
CA ASN A 126 9.58 -26.48 -45.84
C ASN A 126 8.38 -25.63 -45.41
N THR A 127 7.26 -25.79 -46.12
CA THR A 127 5.94 -25.29 -45.72
C THR A 127 4.99 -26.48 -45.61
N LYS A 128 4.44 -26.71 -44.42
CA LYS A 128 3.51 -27.80 -44.14
C LYS A 128 2.12 -27.25 -43.85
N VAL A 129 1.09 -27.82 -44.47
CA VAL A 129 -0.30 -27.55 -44.10
C VAL A 129 -0.64 -28.34 -42.85
N ILE A 130 -0.94 -27.65 -41.75
CA ILE A 130 -1.35 -28.28 -40.49
C ILE A 130 -2.86 -28.57 -40.51
N LYS A 131 -3.66 -27.60 -40.96
CA LYS A 131 -5.13 -27.69 -41.05
C LYS A 131 -5.64 -26.90 -42.26
N ALA A 132 -6.67 -27.43 -42.89
CA ALA A 132 -7.47 -26.76 -43.92
C ALA A 132 -8.95 -26.97 -43.57
N VAL A 133 -9.62 -25.94 -43.06
CA VAL A 133 -10.97 -26.02 -42.49
C VAL A 133 -11.80 -24.79 -42.87
N ASP A 134 -13.12 -24.88 -42.71
CA ASP A 134 -14.04 -23.77 -43.01
C ASP A 134 -14.29 -22.84 -41.82
N CYS A 135 -13.76 -23.21 -40.65
CA CYS A 135 -13.84 -22.46 -39.40
C CYS A 135 -12.52 -21.74 -39.09
N LYS A 136 -12.55 -20.70 -38.23
CA LYS A 136 -11.32 -19.98 -37.87
C LYS A 136 -10.37 -20.86 -37.08
N VAL A 137 -9.08 -20.68 -37.35
CA VAL A 137 -8.02 -21.35 -36.61
C VAL A 137 -7.04 -20.31 -36.08
N LYS A 138 -6.77 -20.37 -34.79
CA LYS A 138 -5.77 -19.54 -34.11
C LYS A 138 -4.58 -20.40 -33.71
N VAL A 139 -3.38 -19.81 -33.77
CA VAL A 139 -2.12 -20.52 -33.52
C VAL A 139 -1.27 -19.77 -32.50
N GLN A 140 -0.59 -20.50 -31.61
CA GLN A 140 0.29 -19.93 -30.60
C GLN A 140 1.38 -20.91 -30.19
N PHE A 141 2.66 -20.51 -30.27
CA PHE A 141 3.78 -21.31 -29.77
C PHE A 141 3.94 -21.21 -28.25
N LEU A 142 4.40 -22.31 -27.64
CA LEU A 142 4.83 -22.37 -26.24
C LEU A 142 6.33 -22.09 -26.14
N TYR A 143 6.75 -21.51 -25.01
CA TYR A 143 8.14 -21.11 -24.76
C TYR A 143 8.76 -21.99 -23.66
N PRO A 144 9.48 -23.08 -23.99
CA PRO A 144 10.06 -23.98 -23.00
C PRO A 144 11.13 -23.30 -22.13
N HIS A 145 11.42 -23.81 -20.93
CA HIS A 145 12.41 -23.22 -20.01
C HIS A 145 13.85 -23.68 -20.30
N LEU A 146 14.86 -22.93 -19.83
CA LEU A 146 16.30 -23.08 -20.14
C LEU A 146 17.01 -24.27 -19.46
N SER A 147 16.28 -25.27 -18.95
CA SER A 147 16.92 -26.40 -18.27
C SER A 147 17.62 -27.33 -19.27
N ARG A 148 18.91 -27.58 -19.00
CA ARG A 148 19.87 -28.34 -19.80
C ARG A 148 19.32 -29.68 -20.33
N ASN A 149 19.57 -29.94 -21.62
CA ASN A 149 19.58 -31.26 -22.28
C ASN A 149 18.25 -31.96 -22.60
N SER A 150 17.17 -31.25 -22.94
CA SER A 150 16.04 -31.90 -23.65
C SER A 150 16.17 -31.74 -25.16
N VAL A 151 15.65 -32.73 -25.88
CA VAL A 151 15.44 -32.76 -27.34
C VAL A 151 14.94 -31.39 -27.80
N LEU A 152 15.50 -30.86 -28.89
CA LEU A 152 14.94 -29.65 -29.51
C LEU A 152 13.52 -30.00 -29.95
N GLU A 153 12.52 -29.56 -29.21
CA GLU A 153 11.11 -29.78 -29.52
C GLU A 153 10.38 -28.45 -29.35
N SER A 154 9.65 -28.06 -30.38
CA SER A 154 8.78 -26.89 -30.38
C SER A 154 7.34 -27.33 -30.23
N HIS A 155 6.59 -26.61 -29.42
CA HIS A 155 5.19 -26.93 -29.13
C HIS A 155 4.28 -25.84 -29.65
N LEU A 156 3.26 -26.25 -30.40
CA LEU A 156 2.32 -25.34 -31.05
C LEU A 156 0.88 -25.66 -30.64
N LEU A 157 0.18 -24.67 -30.10
CA LEU A 157 -1.27 -24.74 -29.87
C LEU A 157 -2.02 -24.32 -31.13
N VAL A 158 -3.01 -25.12 -31.52
CA VAL A 158 -3.87 -24.86 -32.67
C VAL A 158 -5.32 -24.99 -32.22
N ALA A 159 -5.97 -23.84 -32.01
CA ALA A 159 -7.35 -23.74 -31.54
C ALA A 159 -8.29 -23.47 -32.72
N ALA A 160 -9.29 -24.33 -32.91
CA ALA A 160 -10.28 -24.21 -33.99
C ALA A 160 -11.63 -23.73 -33.44
N GLU A 161 -12.34 -22.91 -34.21
CA GLU A 161 -13.66 -22.36 -33.86
C GLU A 161 -14.73 -23.45 -33.75
N ASP A 162 -14.53 -24.62 -34.37
CA ASP A 162 -15.39 -25.80 -34.21
C ASP A 162 -15.31 -26.45 -32.80
N GLY A 163 -14.61 -25.82 -31.86
CA GLY A 163 -14.68 -26.16 -30.44
C GLY A 163 -13.59 -27.09 -29.94
N TYR A 164 -12.50 -27.32 -30.69
CA TYR A 164 -11.39 -28.16 -30.23
C TYR A 164 -10.03 -27.46 -30.27
N ILE A 165 -9.13 -27.86 -29.36
CA ILE A 165 -7.76 -27.34 -29.25
C ILE A 165 -6.78 -28.51 -29.29
N ASP A 166 -5.84 -28.43 -30.22
CA ASP A 166 -4.76 -29.39 -30.40
C ASP A 166 -3.42 -28.82 -29.95
N HIS A 167 -2.62 -29.65 -29.28
CA HIS A 167 -1.24 -29.40 -28.93
C HIS A 167 -0.34 -30.23 -29.85
N TYR A 168 0.38 -29.58 -30.75
CA TYR A 168 1.29 -30.19 -31.69
C TYR A 168 2.72 -30.21 -31.15
N HIS A 169 3.37 -31.35 -31.29
CA HIS A 169 4.75 -31.61 -30.90
C HIS A 169 5.63 -31.65 -32.15
N ILE A 170 6.56 -30.71 -32.26
CA ILE A 170 7.41 -30.51 -33.45
C ILE A 170 8.85 -30.82 -33.07
N LEU A 171 9.31 -32.01 -33.46
CA LEU A 171 10.70 -32.42 -33.26
C LEU A 171 11.64 -31.65 -34.18
N LEU A 172 12.67 -31.09 -33.59
CA LEU A 172 13.68 -30.26 -34.22
C LEU A 172 15.06 -30.92 -34.12
N ARG A 173 15.90 -30.70 -35.14
CA ARG A 173 17.29 -31.17 -35.20
C ARG A 173 18.21 -30.00 -35.53
N SER A 174 19.34 -29.92 -34.83
CA SER A 174 20.42 -28.98 -35.18
C SER A 174 21.25 -29.55 -36.34
N GLN A 175 21.51 -28.75 -37.37
CA GLN A 175 22.31 -29.12 -38.53
C GLN A 175 23.52 -28.18 -38.62
N GLU A 176 24.71 -28.68 -38.91
CA GLU A 176 25.92 -27.84 -38.99
C GLU A 176 25.72 -26.69 -40.00
N GLY A 177 25.77 -25.45 -39.51
CA GLY A 177 25.56 -24.22 -40.29
C GLY A 177 24.14 -23.64 -40.29
N CYS A 178 23.10 -24.39 -39.90
CA CYS A 178 21.71 -23.93 -39.74
C CYS A 178 21.24 -24.14 -38.30
N LYS A 179 20.70 -23.10 -37.65
CA LYS A 179 20.50 -23.14 -36.20
C LYS A 179 19.56 -24.28 -35.75
N VAL A 180 18.44 -24.54 -36.42
CA VAL A 180 17.49 -25.64 -36.11
C VAL A 180 16.53 -25.94 -37.28
N VAL A 181 16.25 -27.21 -37.63
CA VAL A 181 15.32 -27.66 -38.73
C VAL A 181 14.36 -28.76 -38.24
N MET A 182 13.15 -28.91 -38.80
CA MET A 182 12.21 -29.99 -38.44
C MET A 182 12.74 -31.37 -38.83
N GLN A 183 12.67 -32.33 -37.91
CA GLN A 183 13.18 -33.69 -38.12
C GLN A 183 12.18 -34.60 -38.87
N ASN A 184 10.87 -34.40 -38.69
CA ASN A 184 9.86 -35.31 -39.24
C ASN A 184 8.68 -34.54 -39.87
N THR A 185 8.68 -34.44 -41.20
CA THR A 185 7.74 -33.59 -41.96
C THR A 185 6.45 -34.31 -42.36
N GLU A 186 6.34 -35.62 -42.23
CA GLU A 186 5.15 -36.37 -42.69
C GLU A 186 4.02 -36.38 -41.64
N HIS A 187 4.31 -36.73 -40.38
CA HIS A 187 3.32 -36.79 -39.30
C HIS A 187 3.77 -36.01 -38.06
N LEU A 188 3.07 -34.91 -37.76
CA LEU A 188 3.26 -34.20 -36.49
C LEU A 188 2.43 -34.90 -35.42
N VAL A 189 3.08 -35.27 -34.31
CA VAL A 189 2.38 -35.84 -33.15
C VAL A 189 1.52 -34.73 -32.54
N LYS A 190 0.28 -35.07 -32.16
CA LYS A 190 -0.65 -34.13 -31.55
C LYS A 190 -1.40 -34.77 -30.40
N ASP A 191 -1.57 -34.01 -29.34
CA ASP A 191 -2.44 -34.34 -28.22
C ASP A 191 -3.66 -33.41 -28.22
N ARG A 192 -4.82 -33.96 -27.92
CA ARG A 192 -6.03 -33.15 -27.76
C ARG A 192 -6.05 -32.53 -26.36
N VAL A 193 -6.16 -31.20 -26.30
CA VAL A 193 -6.27 -30.48 -25.02
C VAL A 193 -7.73 -30.40 -24.56
N THR A 194 -8.64 -30.05 -25.47
CA THR A 194 -10.09 -30.07 -25.23
C THR A 194 -10.84 -30.33 -26.54
N ASP A 195 -11.98 -31.02 -26.44
CA ASP A 195 -12.88 -31.35 -27.55
C ASP A 195 -14.11 -30.43 -27.62
N GLU A 196 -14.30 -29.56 -26.63
CA GLU A 196 -15.44 -28.63 -26.61
C GLU A 196 -15.07 -27.35 -25.85
N PHE A 197 -15.30 -26.18 -26.45
CA PHE A 197 -15.27 -24.88 -25.77
C PHE A 197 -16.09 -23.84 -26.54
N CYS A 198 -16.57 -22.81 -25.83
CA CYS A 198 -17.30 -21.67 -26.40
C CYS A 198 -16.54 -20.34 -26.25
N TRP A 199 -15.52 -20.31 -25.40
CA TRP A 199 -14.64 -19.15 -25.18
C TRP A 199 -13.26 -19.64 -24.75
N VAL A 200 -12.21 -18.95 -25.18
CA VAL A 200 -10.83 -19.26 -24.82
C VAL A 200 -9.96 -18.00 -24.68
N GLN A 201 -9.09 -17.97 -23.67
CA GLN A 201 -8.10 -16.93 -23.42
C GLN A 201 -6.71 -17.54 -23.19
N TRP A 202 -5.73 -16.98 -23.89
CA TRP A 202 -4.32 -17.30 -23.70
C TRP A 202 -3.62 -16.32 -22.74
N ASP A 203 -2.85 -16.85 -21.80
CA ASP A 203 -1.93 -16.10 -20.94
C ASP A 203 -0.50 -16.47 -21.34
N SER A 204 0.15 -15.59 -22.11
CA SER A 204 1.51 -15.79 -22.63
C SER A 204 2.58 -15.73 -21.53
N ASP A 205 2.38 -14.92 -20.49
CA ASP A 205 3.35 -14.71 -19.41
C ASP A 205 3.57 -16.00 -18.62
N ASN A 206 2.47 -16.63 -18.22
CA ASN A 206 2.48 -17.85 -17.40
C ASN A 206 2.22 -19.15 -18.19
N GLN A 207 1.99 -19.06 -19.52
CA GLN A 207 1.63 -20.17 -20.40
C GLN A 207 0.44 -20.98 -19.88
N ARG A 208 -0.68 -20.29 -19.71
CA ARG A 208 -1.95 -20.85 -19.23
C ARG A 208 -3.04 -20.64 -20.25
N LEU A 209 -3.91 -21.63 -20.36
CA LEU A 209 -5.07 -21.60 -21.24
C LEU A 209 -6.34 -21.68 -20.40
N PHE A 210 -7.11 -20.60 -20.42
CA PHE A 210 -8.44 -20.56 -19.81
C PHE A 210 -9.49 -20.81 -20.89
N PHE A 211 -10.45 -21.70 -20.65
CA PHE A 211 -11.54 -21.94 -21.60
C PHE A 211 -12.86 -22.27 -20.90
N LEU A 212 -13.97 -21.98 -21.58
CA LEU A 212 -15.32 -22.18 -21.06
C LEU A 212 -16.03 -23.32 -21.81
N THR A 213 -16.63 -24.24 -21.07
CA THR A 213 -17.38 -25.39 -21.59
C THR A 213 -18.88 -25.26 -21.28
N SER A 214 -19.76 -25.77 -22.15
CA SER A 214 -21.22 -25.49 -22.12
C SER A 214 -22.12 -26.73 -21.95
N ARG A 215 -21.58 -27.89 -21.57
CA ARG A 215 -22.34 -29.17 -21.57
C ARG A 215 -23.64 -29.18 -20.77
N GLU A 216 -23.59 -28.70 -19.53
CA GLU A 216 -24.78 -28.59 -18.65
C GLU A 216 -24.81 -27.23 -17.96
N LYS A 217 -23.66 -26.81 -17.41
CA LYS A 217 -23.43 -25.49 -16.83
C LYS A 217 -22.13 -24.93 -17.38
N TYR A 218 -22.08 -23.61 -17.55
CA TYR A 218 -20.86 -22.93 -17.94
C TYR A 218 -19.77 -23.15 -16.90
N THR A 219 -18.72 -23.88 -17.29
CA THR A 219 -17.59 -24.20 -16.39
C THR A 219 -16.30 -23.67 -16.98
N LEU A 220 -15.66 -22.75 -16.26
CA LEU A 220 -14.35 -22.20 -16.59
C LEU A 220 -13.29 -23.20 -16.16
N LYS A 221 -12.43 -23.61 -17.10
CA LYS A 221 -11.31 -24.51 -16.85
C LYS A 221 -9.99 -23.82 -17.15
N CYS A 222 -8.95 -24.19 -16.43
CA CYS A 222 -7.58 -23.77 -16.72
C CYS A 222 -6.67 -24.98 -16.95
N VAL A 223 -5.96 -24.95 -18.07
CA VAL A 223 -4.85 -25.86 -18.37
C VAL A 223 -3.54 -25.10 -18.20
N GLN A 224 -2.62 -25.68 -17.42
CA GLN A 224 -1.26 -25.16 -17.26
C GLN A 224 -0.33 -25.98 -18.14
N PHE A 225 0.46 -25.30 -18.97
CA PHE A 225 1.56 -25.92 -19.71
C PHE A 225 2.83 -25.81 -18.88
N PHE A 226 3.46 -26.95 -18.59
CA PHE A 226 4.69 -27.00 -17.81
C PHE A 226 5.93 -27.05 -18.71
N PRO A 227 7.10 -26.60 -18.22
CA PRO A 227 8.35 -26.65 -18.98
C PRO A 227 8.83 -28.05 -19.37
N ASP A 228 8.40 -29.09 -18.66
CA ASP A 228 8.72 -30.51 -18.90
C ASP A 228 7.76 -31.18 -19.90
N HIS A 229 7.11 -30.38 -20.75
CA HIS A 229 6.36 -30.81 -21.94
C HIS A 229 5.01 -31.51 -21.66
N ASN A 230 4.55 -31.51 -20.40
CA ASN A 230 3.22 -31.99 -20.01
C ASN A 230 2.26 -30.82 -19.75
N PHE A 231 0.97 -31.05 -20.00
CA PHE A 231 -0.10 -30.15 -19.59
C PHE A 231 -1.09 -30.88 -18.69
N ASP A 232 -1.53 -30.20 -17.63
CA ASP A 232 -2.56 -30.71 -16.72
C ASP A 232 -3.70 -29.69 -16.64
N THR A 233 -4.94 -30.18 -16.57
CA THR A 233 -6.08 -29.34 -16.16
C THR A 233 -6.03 -29.19 -14.65
N LEU A 234 -5.80 -27.96 -14.16
CA LEU A 234 -5.54 -27.72 -12.74
C LEU A 234 -6.71 -27.07 -11.98
N PHE A 235 -7.63 -26.44 -12.70
CA PHE A 235 -8.67 -25.62 -12.08
C PHE A 235 -9.97 -25.72 -12.86
N GLU A 236 -11.08 -25.88 -12.13
CA GLU A 236 -12.43 -25.78 -12.66
C GLU A 236 -13.30 -24.92 -11.74
N LEU A 237 -14.06 -23.98 -12.32
CA LEU A 237 -14.99 -23.12 -11.62
C LEU A 237 -16.30 -23.02 -12.40
N PRO A 238 -17.42 -23.49 -11.83
CA PRO A 238 -18.75 -23.24 -12.39
C PRO A 238 -19.07 -21.73 -12.33
N LEU A 239 -19.60 -21.18 -13.41
CA LEU A 239 -20.03 -19.79 -13.52
C LEU A 239 -21.53 -19.73 -13.84
N ALA A 240 -22.25 -18.85 -13.16
CA ALA A 240 -23.63 -18.52 -13.49
C ALA A 240 -23.64 -17.44 -14.58
N LEU A 241 -23.54 -17.84 -15.84
CA LEU A 241 -23.66 -16.95 -16.99
C LEU A 241 -25.10 -16.96 -17.53
N PRO A 242 -25.56 -15.87 -18.19
CA PRO A 242 -26.87 -15.84 -18.82
C PRO A 242 -26.93 -16.82 -20.01
N ASN A 243 -28.15 -17.18 -20.41
CA ASN A 243 -28.40 -18.15 -21.49
C ASN A 243 -27.82 -17.65 -22.83
N ASN A 244 -27.09 -18.51 -23.55
CA ASN A 244 -26.43 -18.21 -24.82
C ASN A 244 -25.51 -16.96 -24.76
N PRO A 245 -24.44 -16.99 -23.94
CA PRO A 245 -23.55 -15.84 -23.73
C PRO A 245 -22.72 -15.47 -24.97
N PHE A 246 -22.58 -16.40 -25.92
CA PHE A 246 -21.79 -16.23 -27.13
C PHE A 246 -22.56 -16.72 -28.37
N THR A 247 -22.60 -15.90 -29.42
CA THR A 247 -23.13 -16.27 -30.75
C THR A 247 -22.13 -17.08 -31.57
N SER A 248 -20.83 -16.89 -31.31
CA SER A 248 -19.70 -17.59 -31.92
C SER A 248 -18.56 -17.77 -30.91
N VAL A 249 -17.63 -18.69 -31.17
CA VAL A 249 -16.50 -18.94 -30.28
C VAL A 249 -15.57 -17.72 -30.23
N ARG A 250 -15.27 -17.26 -29.02
CA ARG A 250 -14.41 -16.09 -28.79
C ARG A 250 -12.98 -16.51 -28.46
N PHE A 251 -12.01 -15.93 -29.16
CA PHE A 251 -10.58 -16.08 -28.92
C PHE A 251 -10.01 -14.79 -28.34
N ILE A 252 -9.35 -14.87 -27.18
CA ILE A 252 -8.69 -13.74 -26.52
C ILE A 252 -7.18 -14.02 -26.43
N ASN A 253 -6.36 -13.03 -26.80
CA ASN A 253 -4.88 -13.10 -26.80
C ASN A 253 -4.27 -14.14 -27.75
N PHE A 254 -4.91 -14.41 -28.89
CA PHE A 254 -4.43 -15.32 -29.95
C PHE A 254 -4.02 -14.58 -31.25
N GLY A 255 -3.68 -13.31 -31.12
CA GLY A 255 -3.49 -12.41 -32.25
C GLY A 255 -4.79 -11.90 -32.88
N HIS A 256 -4.71 -10.75 -33.55
CA HIS A 256 -5.86 -10.03 -34.08
C HIS A 256 -6.16 -10.42 -35.55
N ASP A 257 -7.44 -10.56 -35.89
CA ASP A 257 -7.91 -10.79 -37.27
C ASP A 257 -8.56 -9.53 -37.83
N HIS A 258 -7.80 -8.77 -38.63
CA HIS A 258 -8.20 -7.46 -39.17
C HIS A 258 -9.30 -7.56 -40.25
N TYR A 259 -9.63 -8.76 -40.71
CA TYR A 259 -10.50 -8.96 -41.88
C TYR A 259 -11.94 -9.36 -41.53
N GLN A 260 -12.32 -9.29 -40.25
CA GLN A 260 -13.66 -9.67 -39.80
C GLN A 260 -14.65 -8.49 -39.72
N GLU A 261 -15.85 -8.68 -40.30
CA GLU A 261 -17.02 -7.82 -40.06
C GLU A 261 -17.55 -8.01 -38.62
N ARG A 262 -17.73 -6.89 -37.92
CA ARG A 262 -17.89 -6.79 -36.47
C ARG A 262 -19.23 -7.34 -35.95
N GLU A 263 -19.31 -8.64 -35.70
CA GLU A 263 -20.31 -9.18 -34.77
C GLU A 263 -19.71 -9.22 -33.36
N LYS A 264 -19.74 -8.08 -32.64
CA LYS A 264 -19.46 -8.01 -31.19
C LYS A 264 -20.71 -8.30 -30.36
N GLU A 265 -21.56 -9.21 -30.83
CA GLU A 265 -22.74 -9.63 -30.07
C GLU A 265 -22.33 -10.65 -29.00
N GLY A 266 -22.79 -10.44 -27.77
CA GLY A 266 -22.53 -11.31 -26.62
C GLY A 266 -21.70 -10.68 -25.51
N ILE A 267 -21.30 -11.51 -24.56
CA ILE A 267 -20.61 -11.10 -23.32
C ILE A 267 -19.12 -10.86 -23.59
N ASN A 268 -18.59 -9.75 -23.09
CA ASN A 268 -17.15 -9.59 -22.89
C ASN A 268 -16.75 -10.28 -21.57
N LEU A 269 -15.96 -11.35 -21.65
CA LEU A 269 -15.44 -12.14 -20.51
C LEU A 269 -13.90 -12.12 -20.55
N VAL A 270 -13.26 -11.77 -19.43
CA VAL A 270 -11.79 -11.77 -19.29
C VAL A 270 -11.39 -12.35 -17.93
N VAL A 271 -10.32 -13.14 -17.91
CA VAL A 271 -9.73 -13.70 -16.68
C VAL A 271 -8.40 -13.00 -16.39
N PHE A 272 -8.22 -12.53 -15.16
CA PHE A 272 -6.96 -11.96 -14.70
C PHE A 272 -6.36 -12.81 -13.59
N THR A 273 -5.04 -13.01 -13.68
CA THR A 273 -4.24 -13.67 -12.64
C THR A 273 -3.01 -12.86 -12.32
N ASP A 274 -2.62 -12.83 -11.05
CA ASP A 274 -1.41 -12.17 -10.58
C ASP A 274 -0.45 -13.14 -9.89
N ARG A 275 0.85 -12.81 -9.87
CA ARG A 275 1.89 -13.59 -9.19
C ARG A 275 1.64 -13.71 -7.68
N THR A 276 0.91 -12.76 -7.10
CA THR A 276 0.57 -12.79 -5.66
C THR A 276 -0.52 -13.81 -5.33
N GLY A 277 -1.17 -14.46 -6.31
CA GLY A 277 -2.26 -15.42 -6.07
C GLY A 277 -3.65 -14.81 -6.19
N ILE A 278 -3.77 -13.60 -6.73
CA ILE A 278 -5.07 -12.99 -7.05
C ILE A 278 -5.59 -13.58 -8.36
N MET A 279 -6.85 -14.00 -8.35
CA MET A 279 -7.60 -14.40 -9.54
C MET A 279 -8.96 -13.70 -9.56
N CYS A 280 -9.28 -13.07 -10.70
CA CYS A 280 -10.52 -12.36 -10.95
C CYS A 280 -11.09 -12.78 -12.32
N VAL A 281 -12.39 -13.10 -12.37
CA VAL A 281 -13.10 -13.34 -13.64
C VAL A 281 -14.11 -12.21 -13.82
N CYS A 282 -13.94 -11.43 -14.88
CA CYS A 282 -14.77 -10.25 -15.16
C CYS A 282 -15.64 -10.53 -16.38
N TYR A 283 -16.94 -10.26 -16.29
CA TYR A 283 -17.82 -10.33 -17.44
C TYR A 283 -18.88 -9.26 -17.46
N SER A 284 -19.24 -8.82 -18.67
CA SER A 284 -20.37 -7.92 -18.92
C SER A 284 -21.68 -8.68 -19.06
N HIS A 285 -22.79 -8.04 -18.72
CA HIS A 285 -24.12 -8.57 -19.02
C HIS A 285 -24.65 -7.93 -20.30
N PRO A 286 -25.49 -8.65 -21.07
CA PRO A 286 -26.18 -8.04 -22.19
C PRO A 286 -27.07 -6.88 -21.69
N LEU A 287 -27.11 -5.78 -22.44
CA LEU A 287 -27.96 -4.63 -22.12
C LEU A 287 -29.43 -5.05 -22.05
N HIS A 288 -30.07 -4.86 -20.90
CA HIS A 288 -31.50 -5.07 -20.69
C HIS A 288 -32.15 -3.71 -20.41
N GLY A 289 -32.38 -2.92 -21.47
CA GLY A 289 -32.91 -1.56 -21.38
C GLY A 289 -31.89 -0.49 -21.76
N ALA A 290 -32.31 0.78 -21.78
CA ALA A 290 -31.52 1.93 -22.21
C ALA A 290 -30.85 2.71 -21.05
N GLU A 291 -31.15 2.37 -19.80
CA GLU A 291 -30.84 3.22 -18.63
C GLU A 291 -29.70 2.68 -17.75
N ASP A 292 -29.57 1.36 -17.60
CA ASP A 292 -28.61 0.74 -16.68
C ASP A 292 -27.64 -0.21 -17.41
N TYR A 293 -26.35 -0.15 -17.06
CA TYR A 293 -25.33 -1.09 -17.51
C TYR A 293 -24.91 -2.03 -16.37
N THR A 294 -24.87 -3.35 -16.63
CA THR A 294 -24.51 -4.35 -15.60
C THR A 294 -23.27 -5.14 -15.98
N TYR A 295 -22.37 -5.33 -15.01
CA TYR A 295 -21.20 -6.21 -15.14
C TYR A 295 -20.90 -6.90 -13.81
N THR A 296 -20.25 -8.06 -13.86
CA THR A 296 -19.91 -8.86 -12.68
C THR A 296 -18.42 -9.13 -12.62
N ILE A 297 -17.86 -9.05 -11.41
CA ILE A 297 -16.49 -9.46 -11.12
C ILE A 297 -16.53 -10.57 -10.06
N ALA A 298 -16.09 -11.76 -10.44
CA ALA A 298 -15.90 -12.88 -9.54
C ALA A 298 -14.48 -12.86 -8.95
N PHE A 299 -14.38 -12.57 -7.65
CA PHE A 299 -13.13 -12.57 -6.90
C PHE A 299 -12.86 -13.99 -6.40
N VAL A 300 -12.32 -14.84 -7.27
CA VAL A 300 -12.12 -16.28 -6.99
C VAL A 300 -11.30 -16.49 -5.72
N HIS A 301 -10.25 -15.70 -5.52
CA HIS A 301 -9.40 -15.73 -4.33
C HIS A 301 -10.13 -15.35 -3.03
N ARG A 302 -11.30 -14.68 -3.12
CA ARG A 302 -12.16 -14.34 -1.98
C ARG A 302 -13.41 -15.20 -1.87
N GLY A 303 -13.73 -16.02 -2.87
CA GLY A 303 -14.90 -16.90 -2.84
C GLY A 303 -16.26 -16.21 -3.02
N PHE A 304 -16.31 -14.95 -3.48
CA PHE A 304 -17.55 -14.25 -3.81
C PHE A 304 -17.43 -13.46 -5.12
N SER A 305 -18.57 -13.19 -5.75
CA SER A 305 -18.73 -12.28 -6.89
C SER A 305 -19.45 -11.02 -6.44
N LYS A 306 -19.19 -9.91 -7.15
CA LYS A 306 -19.97 -8.69 -7.03
C LYS A 306 -20.50 -8.30 -8.40
N THR A 307 -21.81 -8.12 -8.48
CA THR A 307 -22.50 -7.61 -9.66
C THR A 307 -22.80 -6.13 -9.44
N PHE A 308 -22.31 -5.30 -10.36
CA PHE A 308 -22.44 -3.85 -10.35
C PHE A 308 -23.42 -3.43 -11.44
N THR A 309 -24.44 -2.66 -11.06
CA THR A 309 -25.40 -2.03 -11.98
C THR A 309 -25.22 -0.52 -11.89
N VAL A 310 -24.85 0.10 -13.01
CA VAL A 310 -24.51 1.52 -13.12
C VAL A 310 -25.59 2.23 -13.93
N ALA A 311 -26.16 3.29 -13.38
CA ALA A 311 -27.09 4.15 -14.11
C ALA A 311 -26.31 5.05 -15.09
N LEU A 312 -26.71 5.05 -16.37
CA LEU A 312 -26.08 5.84 -17.43
C LEU A 312 -26.72 7.23 -17.47
N GLU A 313 -25.92 8.29 -17.29
CA GLU A 313 -26.41 9.68 -17.25
C GLU A 313 -26.85 10.23 -18.62
N GLN A 314 -26.44 9.59 -19.71
CA GLN A 314 -26.78 10.01 -21.09
C GLN A 314 -27.67 8.94 -21.74
N THR A 315 -28.88 9.34 -22.15
CA THR A 315 -29.74 8.50 -22.99
C THR A 315 -29.02 8.24 -24.31
N VAL A 316 -28.60 6.99 -24.53
CA VAL A 316 -28.00 6.56 -25.80
C VAL A 316 -29.03 6.83 -26.91
N PRO A 317 -28.74 7.63 -27.94
CA PRO A 317 -29.65 7.85 -29.06
C PRO A 317 -30.00 6.51 -29.70
N THR A 318 -31.29 6.21 -29.81
CA THR A 318 -31.82 4.91 -30.25
C THR A 318 -31.48 4.52 -31.70
N ASP A 319 -30.95 5.44 -32.50
CA ASP A 319 -30.74 5.25 -33.94
C ASP A 319 -29.31 4.81 -34.32
N ILE A 320 -28.38 4.77 -33.36
CA ILE A 320 -27.04 4.20 -33.54
C ILE A 320 -26.76 3.42 -32.26
N LYS A 321 -26.89 2.09 -32.27
CA LYS A 321 -26.34 1.25 -31.20
C LYS A 321 -24.85 1.03 -31.49
N PRO A 322 -23.90 1.86 -30.98
CA PRO A 322 -22.54 1.37 -30.90
C PRO A 322 -22.57 0.14 -29.98
N ASN A 323 -21.82 -0.91 -30.34
CA ASN A 323 -21.60 -2.06 -29.47
C ASN A 323 -20.88 -1.58 -28.18
N LEU A 324 -21.66 -1.11 -27.19
CA LEU A 324 -21.19 -0.63 -25.90
C LEU A 324 -20.72 -1.83 -25.08
N GLN A 325 -19.44 -2.16 -25.22
CA GLN A 325 -18.76 -3.16 -24.41
C GLN A 325 -17.74 -2.47 -23.49
N PRO A 326 -17.74 -2.76 -22.18
CA PRO A 326 -16.76 -2.23 -21.26
C PRO A 326 -15.42 -2.91 -21.48
N PHE A 327 -14.36 -2.14 -21.26
CA PHE A 327 -13.00 -2.63 -21.21
C PHE A 327 -12.64 -2.97 -19.77
N PHE A 328 -12.12 -4.17 -19.59
CA PHE A 328 -11.56 -4.62 -18.31
C PHE A 328 -10.03 -4.54 -18.40
N ILE A 329 -9.41 -3.85 -17.44
CA ILE A 329 -7.95 -3.69 -17.35
C ILE A 329 -7.51 -4.12 -15.95
N PHE A 330 -6.37 -4.80 -15.84
CA PHE A 330 -5.84 -5.26 -14.57
C PHE A 330 -4.54 -4.55 -14.19
N LEU A 331 -4.59 -3.72 -13.16
CA LEU A 331 -3.46 -2.94 -12.64
C LEU A 331 -2.92 -3.57 -11.35
N GLY A 332 -2.72 -4.89 -11.34
CA GLY A 332 -2.14 -5.69 -10.24
C GLY A 332 -3.03 -5.84 -9.00
N HIS A 333 -3.45 -4.74 -8.40
CA HIS A 333 -4.35 -4.73 -7.23
C HIS A 333 -5.74 -4.19 -7.55
N TYR A 334 -5.90 -3.56 -8.71
CA TYR A 334 -7.17 -3.01 -9.17
C TYR A 334 -7.60 -3.62 -10.50
N VAL A 335 -8.91 -3.77 -10.65
CA VAL A 335 -9.55 -3.94 -11.96
C VAL A 335 -10.21 -2.61 -12.32
N VAL A 336 -9.88 -2.08 -13.49
CA VAL A 336 -10.56 -0.92 -14.06
C VAL A 336 -11.62 -1.44 -15.02
N VAL A 337 -12.85 -0.96 -14.85
CA VAL A 337 -13.96 -1.14 -15.78
C VAL A 337 -14.22 0.21 -16.43
N TYR A 338 -13.90 0.31 -17.72
CA TYR A 338 -14.04 1.54 -18.48
C TYR A 338 -15.07 1.35 -19.59
N LEU A 339 -16.11 2.18 -19.58
CA LEU A 339 -17.07 2.29 -20.68
C LEU A 339 -16.92 3.68 -21.28
N ALA A 340 -16.39 3.73 -22.52
CA ALA A 340 -16.01 4.98 -23.18
C ALA A 340 -17.17 5.98 -23.23
N GLY A 341 -16.91 7.21 -22.76
CA GLY A 341 -17.88 8.30 -22.72
C GLY A 341 -18.96 8.20 -21.63
N HIS A 342 -18.96 7.14 -20.80
CA HIS A 342 -19.99 6.90 -19.81
C HIS A 342 -19.47 6.87 -18.37
N PHE A 343 -18.61 5.89 -18.05
CA PHE A 343 -18.10 5.72 -16.68
C PHE A 343 -16.73 5.05 -16.64
N LEU A 344 -16.03 5.29 -15.53
CA LEU A 344 -14.80 4.59 -15.16
C LEU A 344 -14.91 4.14 -13.70
N HIS A 345 -14.85 2.82 -13.48
CA HIS A 345 -14.87 2.23 -12.15
C HIS A 345 -13.54 1.50 -11.85
N LEU A 346 -12.79 2.01 -10.89
CA LEU A 346 -11.56 1.43 -10.34
C LEU A 346 -11.87 0.59 -9.10
N ILE A 347 -11.76 -0.73 -9.20
CA ILE A 347 -12.24 -1.69 -8.20
C ILE A 347 -11.06 -2.40 -7.51
N ASN A 348 -10.94 -2.23 -6.19
CA ASN A 348 -9.82 -2.76 -5.40
C ASN A 348 -9.95 -4.28 -5.17
N CYS A 349 -9.20 -5.11 -5.87
CA CYS A 349 -9.34 -6.57 -5.79
C CYS A 349 -8.98 -7.15 -4.41
N ILE A 350 -8.17 -6.44 -3.61
CA ILE A 350 -7.74 -6.92 -2.30
C ILE A 350 -8.74 -6.50 -1.22
N GLN A 351 -9.07 -5.22 -1.12
CA GLN A 351 -9.85 -4.65 0.00
C GLN A 351 -11.32 -4.45 -0.39
N GLN A 352 -12.02 -5.55 -0.65
CA GLN A 352 -13.42 -5.56 -1.08
C GLN A 352 -14.46 -5.46 0.06
N ASP A 353 -14.02 -5.38 1.32
CA ASP A 353 -14.93 -5.32 2.46
C ASP A 353 -15.75 -4.03 2.50
N LEU A 354 -15.20 -2.94 1.98
CA LEU A 354 -15.83 -1.61 1.94
C LEU A 354 -15.82 -1.08 0.50
N LEU A 355 -17.00 -0.69 -0.01
CA LEU A 355 -17.13 -0.15 -1.36
C LEU A 355 -16.46 1.22 -1.53
N CYS A 356 -16.33 1.99 -0.44
CA CYS A 356 -15.66 3.30 -0.45
C CYS A 356 -14.16 3.28 -0.77
N HIS A 357 -13.55 2.10 -0.92
CA HIS A 357 -12.17 1.97 -1.42
C HIS A 357 -12.10 1.70 -2.92
N SER A 358 -13.25 1.53 -3.58
CA SER A 358 -13.35 1.52 -5.04
C SER A 358 -13.76 2.92 -5.51
N LEU A 359 -13.09 3.42 -6.55
CA LEU A 359 -13.29 4.76 -7.06
C LEU A 359 -14.15 4.71 -8.32
N PHE A 360 -15.21 5.51 -8.37
CA PHE A 360 -16.12 5.59 -9.50
C PHE A 360 -16.18 7.02 -10.01
N LEU A 361 -16.05 7.18 -11.33
CA LEU A 361 -16.10 8.45 -12.05
C LEU A 361 -17.17 8.34 -13.15
N SER A 362 -18.02 9.36 -13.28
CA SER A 362 -18.98 9.54 -14.37
C SER A 362 -18.76 10.91 -15.03
N GLY A 363 -19.35 11.14 -16.21
CA GLY A 363 -19.32 12.44 -16.89
C GLY A 363 -17.93 12.84 -17.43
N ALA A 364 -17.57 14.12 -17.34
CA ALA A 364 -16.34 14.67 -17.95
C ALA A 364 -15.04 14.07 -17.40
N ASP A 365 -15.02 13.60 -16.15
CA ASP A 365 -13.83 12.99 -15.50
C ASP A 365 -13.49 11.60 -16.06
N THR A 366 -14.39 11.03 -16.88
CA THR A 366 -14.20 9.73 -17.53
C THR A 366 -13.33 9.83 -18.78
N HIS A 367 -13.14 11.03 -19.33
CA HIS A 367 -12.41 11.22 -20.57
C HIS A 367 -10.95 10.79 -20.40
N VAL A 368 -10.51 9.88 -21.27
CA VAL A 368 -9.11 9.51 -21.39
C VAL A 368 -8.67 10.04 -22.75
N ASP A 369 -7.89 11.13 -22.75
CA ASP A 369 -7.63 11.96 -23.94
C ASP A 369 -7.06 11.18 -25.15
N GLU A 370 -6.37 10.06 -24.90
CA GLU A 370 -5.82 9.21 -25.97
C GLU A 370 -6.79 8.11 -26.45
N LEU A 371 -7.87 7.81 -25.72
CA LEU A 371 -8.88 6.81 -26.08
C LEU A 371 -10.11 7.51 -26.65
N GLY A 372 -10.10 7.75 -27.96
CA GLY A 372 -11.27 8.27 -28.66
C GLY A 372 -12.51 7.39 -28.48
N VAL A 373 -13.70 8.00 -28.58
CA VAL A 373 -15.02 7.38 -28.35
C VAL A 373 -15.28 6.13 -29.22
N ASN A 374 -14.53 5.94 -30.31
CA ASN A 374 -14.72 4.86 -31.29
C ASN A 374 -13.53 3.90 -31.44
N ASN A 375 -12.48 4.01 -30.63
CA ASN A 375 -11.29 3.16 -30.79
C ASN A 375 -11.55 1.75 -30.27
N VAL A 376 -11.24 0.74 -31.09
CA VAL A 376 -11.28 -0.65 -30.65
C VAL A 376 -9.97 -0.96 -29.94
N LEU A 377 -10.07 -1.07 -28.61
CA LEU A 377 -8.95 -1.45 -27.76
C LEU A 377 -9.04 -2.94 -27.43
N MET A 378 -7.93 -3.65 -27.55
CA MET A 378 -7.83 -5.04 -27.11
C MET A 378 -6.80 -5.13 -25.98
N SER A 379 -7.16 -5.79 -24.88
CA SER A 379 -6.18 -6.15 -23.86
C SER A 379 -5.28 -7.24 -24.43
N ILE A 380 -3.98 -6.99 -24.51
CA ILE A 380 -2.97 -7.99 -24.91
C ILE A 380 -2.48 -8.74 -23.66
N SER A 381 -2.20 -7.98 -22.61
CA SER A 381 -1.81 -8.46 -21.29
C SER A 381 -2.47 -7.58 -20.23
N ALA A 382 -2.28 -7.92 -18.95
CA ALA A 382 -2.89 -7.23 -17.81
C ALA A 382 -2.84 -5.69 -17.89
N HIS A 383 -1.71 -5.13 -18.33
CA HIS A 383 -1.44 -3.69 -18.35
C HIS A 383 -1.14 -3.12 -19.75
N LYS A 384 -1.24 -3.92 -20.82
CA LYS A 384 -0.98 -3.48 -22.20
C LYS A 384 -2.25 -3.52 -23.04
N LEU A 385 -2.56 -2.41 -23.71
CA LEU A 385 -3.64 -2.30 -24.68
C LEU A 385 -3.10 -2.14 -26.09
N LEU A 386 -3.78 -2.78 -27.04
CA LEU A 386 -3.63 -2.55 -28.47
C LEU A 386 -4.72 -1.60 -28.95
N ASP A 387 -4.33 -0.45 -29.51
CA ASP A 387 -5.21 0.36 -30.34
C ASP A 387 -5.08 -0.12 -31.79
N GLU A 388 -6.14 -0.72 -32.29
CA GLU A 388 -6.19 -1.28 -33.64
C GLU A 388 -6.15 -0.20 -34.72
N TRP A 389 -6.81 0.94 -34.50
CA TRP A 389 -6.96 1.97 -35.52
C TRP A 389 -5.66 2.77 -35.70
N MET A 390 -4.96 3.01 -34.59
CA MET A 390 -3.68 3.70 -34.61
C MET A 390 -2.48 2.77 -34.78
N GLY A 391 -2.66 1.45 -34.66
CA GLY A 391 -1.56 0.48 -34.68
C GLY A 391 -0.56 0.71 -33.55
N ARG A 392 -1.05 1.08 -32.37
CA ARG A 392 -0.23 1.44 -31.20
C ARG A 392 -0.47 0.47 -30.04
N ILE A 393 0.60 0.17 -29.31
CA ILE A 393 0.52 -0.54 -28.04
C ILE A 393 0.80 0.45 -26.93
N TYR A 394 -0.12 0.53 -25.98
CA TYR A 394 -0.04 1.39 -24.81
C TYR A 394 0.17 0.54 -23.56
N THR A 395 1.03 1.03 -22.67
CA THR A 395 1.06 0.57 -21.28
C THR A 395 0.21 1.51 -20.42
N ILE A 396 -0.66 0.96 -19.59
CA ILE A 396 -1.54 1.74 -18.72
C ILE A 396 -0.96 1.81 -17.33
N ASN A 397 -0.86 3.04 -16.82
CA ASN A 397 -0.59 3.32 -15.41
C ASN A 397 -1.66 4.24 -14.83
N LEU A 398 -1.72 4.30 -13.50
CA LEU A 398 -2.55 5.30 -12.81
C LEU A 398 -1.85 6.65 -12.83
N ASN A 399 -2.57 7.70 -13.24
CA ASN A 399 -2.04 9.06 -13.21
C ASN A 399 -2.01 9.57 -11.75
N GLN A 400 -0.80 9.74 -11.21
CA GLN A 400 -0.59 10.18 -9.84
C GLN A 400 -1.11 11.61 -9.60
N ASP A 401 -0.87 12.52 -10.54
CA ASP A 401 -1.29 13.93 -10.42
C ASP A 401 -2.81 14.06 -10.40
N PHE A 402 -3.51 13.27 -11.20
CA PHE A 402 -4.97 13.24 -11.20
C PHE A 402 -5.53 12.72 -9.87
N LEU A 403 -4.93 11.67 -9.28
CA LEU A 403 -5.33 11.17 -7.96
C LEU A 403 -5.08 12.20 -6.85
N LEU A 404 -3.98 12.95 -6.93
CA LEU A 404 -3.70 14.06 -6.01
C LEU A 404 -4.69 15.23 -6.19
N GLN A 405 -5.07 15.56 -7.44
CA GLN A 405 -6.10 16.56 -7.71
C GLN A 405 -7.45 16.15 -7.11
N LEU A 406 -7.83 14.87 -7.20
CA LEU A 406 -9.04 14.35 -6.54
C LEU A 406 -8.99 14.53 -5.02
N LEU A 407 -7.83 14.32 -4.41
CA LEU A 407 -7.64 14.56 -2.97
C LEU A 407 -7.75 16.05 -2.60
N LEU A 408 -7.17 16.93 -3.42
CA LEU A 408 -7.12 18.38 -3.20
C LEU A 408 -8.47 19.07 -3.44
N SER A 409 -9.31 18.52 -4.32
CA SER A 409 -10.62 19.10 -4.63
C SER A 409 -11.57 19.08 -3.42
N THR A 410 -12.15 20.23 -3.10
CA THR A 410 -13.08 20.42 -1.98
C THR A 410 -14.48 19.90 -2.28
N ASP A 411 -14.87 19.88 -3.56
CA ASP A 411 -16.26 19.65 -3.99
C ASP A 411 -16.58 18.15 -4.18
N ARG A 412 -15.59 17.27 -4.00
CA ARG A 412 -15.76 15.83 -4.20
C ARG A 412 -16.26 15.12 -2.93
N PRO A 413 -17.09 14.07 -3.08
CA PRO A 413 -17.54 13.23 -1.97
C PRO A 413 -16.38 12.65 -1.15
N GLU A 414 -16.56 12.58 0.17
CA GLU A 414 -15.56 12.03 1.11
C GLU A 414 -15.16 10.58 0.75
N ALA A 415 -16.07 9.76 0.22
CA ALA A 415 -15.76 8.39 -0.24
C ALA A 415 -14.76 8.37 -1.42
N GLN A 416 -14.89 9.28 -2.38
CA GLN A 416 -13.93 9.37 -3.50
C GLN A 416 -12.55 9.81 -3.03
N ARG A 417 -12.50 10.75 -2.06
CA ARG A 417 -11.24 11.20 -1.45
C ARG A 417 -10.58 10.06 -0.66
N LEU A 418 -11.36 9.26 0.08
CA LEU A 418 -10.86 8.08 0.77
C LEU A 418 -10.31 7.02 -0.20
N ALA A 419 -11.04 6.71 -1.27
CA ALA A 419 -10.60 5.76 -2.30
C ALA A 419 -9.30 6.24 -2.98
N ALA A 420 -9.21 7.52 -3.32
CA ALA A 420 -7.99 8.11 -3.89
C ALA A 420 -6.82 8.03 -2.91
N LEU A 421 -7.04 8.32 -1.62
CA LEU A 421 -6.00 8.24 -0.59
C LEU A 421 -5.46 6.81 -0.47
N HIS A 422 -6.34 5.82 -0.35
CA HIS A 422 -5.95 4.40 -0.30
C HIS A 422 -5.24 3.94 -1.56
N CYS A 423 -5.73 4.36 -2.73
CA CYS A 423 -5.09 4.05 -4.01
C CYS A 423 -3.65 4.58 -4.05
N VAL A 424 -3.46 5.83 -3.65
CA VAL A 424 -2.15 6.49 -3.66
C VAL A 424 -1.21 5.88 -2.62
N MET A 425 -1.70 5.62 -1.42
CA MET A 425 -0.86 5.18 -0.31
C MET A 425 -0.48 3.71 -0.37
N VAL A 426 -1.46 2.85 -0.66
CA VAL A 426 -1.27 1.40 -0.55
C VAL A 426 -0.69 0.81 -1.84
N HIS A 427 -1.00 1.41 -3.00
CA HIS A 427 -0.81 0.73 -4.29
C HIS A 427 0.13 1.44 -5.27
N LEU A 428 0.28 2.77 -5.23
CA LEU A 428 1.33 3.44 -6.00
C LEU A 428 2.70 3.24 -5.34
N GLU A 429 3.77 3.14 -6.11
CA GLU A 429 5.15 3.04 -5.59
C GLU A 429 5.50 4.18 -4.62
N SER A 430 6.32 3.87 -3.62
CA SER A 430 6.59 4.76 -2.49
C SER A 430 7.61 5.79 -2.93
N ASP A 431 7.12 6.92 -3.41
CA ASP A 431 7.95 8.11 -3.55
C ASP A 431 7.85 8.93 -2.26
N GLN A 432 9.01 9.26 -1.67
CA GLN A 432 9.08 10.13 -0.50
C GLN A 432 8.45 11.50 -0.80
N ASP A 433 8.51 11.95 -2.06
CA ASP A 433 7.86 13.18 -2.51
C ASP A 433 6.33 13.08 -2.47
N LEU A 434 5.78 11.91 -2.73
CA LEU A 434 4.34 11.68 -2.70
C LEU A 434 3.80 11.58 -1.27
N GLU A 435 4.54 10.95 -0.35
CA GLU A 435 4.24 11.02 1.09
C GLU A 435 4.28 12.48 1.59
N ASN A 436 5.28 13.26 1.20
CA ASN A 436 5.38 14.68 1.55
C ASN A 436 4.19 15.49 1.03
N LYS A 437 3.76 15.27 -0.23
CA LYS A 437 2.57 15.92 -0.80
C LYS A 437 1.30 15.59 -0.02
N ILE A 438 1.13 14.35 0.45
CA ILE A 438 -0.02 13.96 1.28
C ILE A 438 0.06 14.63 2.67
N ILE A 439 1.24 14.65 3.29
CA ILE A 439 1.44 15.33 4.58
C ILE A 439 1.09 16.83 4.46
N TYR A 440 1.47 17.47 3.35
CA TYR A 440 1.10 18.85 3.06
C TYR A 440 -0.41 19.02 2.87
N TRP A 441 -1.07 18.11 2.15
CA TRP A 441 -2.52 18.12 2.01
C TRP A 441 -3.25 17.98 3.36
N ILE A 442 -2.77 17.09 4.26
CA ILE A 442 -3.30 16.93 5.61
C ILE A 442 -3.13 18.24 6.42
N SER A 443 -1.98 18.91 6.27
CA SER A 443 -1.71 20.18 6.95
C SER A 443 -2.66 21.31 6.51
N GLU A 444 -3.14 21.28 5.27
CA GLU A 444 -4.04 22.29 4.73
C GLU A 444 -5.52 21.97 5.04
N ASN A 445 -5.86 20.69 5.20
CA ASN A 445 -7.20 20.22 5.55
C ASN A 445 -7.27 19.75 7.02
N MET A 446 -7.09 20.70 7.95
CA MET A 446 -6.91 20.37 9.38
C MET A 446 -8.16 19.78 10.07
N MET A 447 -9.36 19.99 9.54
CA MET A 447 -10.58 19.46 10.15
C MET A 447 -10.78 17.99 9.77
N SER A 448 -11.08 17.12 10.74
CA SER A 448 -11.49 15.75 10.43
C SER A 448 -12.72 15.75 9.53
N PHE A 449 -12.72 14.92 8.49
CA PHE A 449 -13.94 14.65 7.75
C PHE A 449 -14.96 13.97 8.66
N ASN A 450 -16.25 14.11 8.33
CA ASN A 450 -17.30 13.45 9.09
C ASN A 450 -17.20 11.93 8.92
N ALA A 451 -16.82 11.47 7.72
CA ALA A 451 -16.72 10.05 7.40
C ALA A 451 -15.45 9.36 7.93
N PHE A 452 -14.28 10.00 7.95
CA PHE A 452 -13.02 9.39 8.39
C PHE A 452 -11.99 10.43 8.85
N ASP A 453 -10.95 10.00 9.60
CA ASP A 453 -9.84 10.87 10.00
C ASP A 453 -8.64 10.66 9.07
N GLN A 454 -8.18 11.74 8.43
CA GLN A 454 -7.13 11.69 7.40
C GLN A 454 -5.78 11.24 7.96
N ILE A 455 -5.45 11.63 9.19
CA ILE A 455 -4.18 11.27 9.85
C ILE A 455 -4.21 9.79 10.21
N GLN A 456 -5.35 9.29 10.71
CA GLN A 456 -5.52 7.87 11.01
C GLN A 456 -5.44 6.99 9.75
N GLU A 457 -6.11 7.38 8.66
CA GLU A 457 -6.00 6.66 7.38
C GLU A 457 -4.57 6.70 6.83
N PHE A 458 -3.87 7.84 6.96
CA PHE A 458 -2.47 7.94 6.56
C PHE A 458 -1.57 6.94 7.32
N ILE A 459 -1.69 6.92 8.64
CA ILE A 459 -0.88 6.01 9.46
C ILE A 459 -1.20 4.54 9.13
N LEU A 460 -2.49 4.17 9.09
CA LEU A 460 -2.89 2.78 8.84
C LEU A 460 -2.60 2.31 7.41
N GLY A 461 -2.80 3.17 6.41
CA GLY A 461 -2.49 2.87 5.01
C GLY A 461 -1.00 2.63 4.79
N SER A 462 -0.13 3.49 5.33
CA SER A 462 1.33 3.33 5.22
C SER A 462 1.86 2.12 6.00
N LEU A 463 1.30 1.85 7.18
CA LEU A 463 1.63 0.65 7.95
C LEU A 463 1.21 -0.63 7.24
N TYR A 464 -0.02 -0.65 6.73
CA TYR A 464 -0.55 -1.78 5.99
C TYR A 464 0.30 -2.10 4.78
N ARG A 465 0.66 -1.09 3.97
CA ARG A 465 1.54 -1.24 2.82
C ARG A 465 2.88 -1.89 3.21
N THR A 466 3.54 -1.35 4.23
CA THR A 466 4.86 -1.81 4.68
C THR A 466 4.82 -3.27 5.13
N CYS A 467 3.72 -3.69 5.77
CA CYS A 467 3.59 -5.04 6.31
C CYS A 467 3.05 -6.05 5.27
N CYS A 468 2.13 -5.64 4.40
CA CYS A 468 1.43 -6.54 3.47
C CYS A 468 2.22 -6.86 2.20
N GLN A 469 3.31 -6.13 1.90
CA GLN A 469 4.32 -6.57 0.93
C GLN A 469 4.90 -7.95 1.26
N GLN A 470 4.87 -8.36 2.54
CA GLN A 470 5.48 -9.62 2.99
C GLN A 470 4.52 -10.82 2.91
N SER A 471 3.19 -10.61 3.00
CA SER A 471 2.20 -11.67 2.84
C SER A 471 0.77 -11.14 2.71
N LEU A 472 0.03 -11.61 1.69
CA LEU A 472 -1.42 -11.35 1.53
C LEU A 472 -2.27 -11.85 2.71
N SER A 473 -1.73 -12.77 3.52
CA SER A 473 -2.42 -13.28 4.71
C SER A 473 -2.75 -12.24 5.76
N LEU A 474 -1.96 -11.16 5.80
CA LEU A 474 -2.11 -10.09 6.77
C LEU A 474 -3.33 -9.21 6.44
N ASN A 475 -3.86 -9.28 5.22
CA ASN A 475 -4.93 -8.40 4.73
C ASN A 475 -6.25 -8.51 5.51
N LYS A 476 -6.57 -9.69 6.06
CA LYS A 476 -7.78 -9.92 6.87
C LYS A 476 -7.54 -9.74 8.38
N VAL A 477 -6.29 -9.61 8.83
CA VAL A 477 -5.92 -9.61 10.25
C VAL A 477 -5.45 -8.23 10.71
N LEU A 478 -4.66 -7.53 9.90
CA LEU A 478 -4.25 -6.17 10.20
C LEU A 478 -5.27 -5.14 9.72
N PRO A 479 -5.48 -4.05 10.48
CA PRO A 479 -6.32 -2.94 10.07
C PRO A 479 -5.60 -2.10 9.03
N TYR A 480 -6.30 -1.76 7.95
CA TYR A 480 -5.81 -0.87 6.90
C TYR A 480 -6.54 0.47 6.87
N SER A 481 -7.68 0.57 7.56
CA SER A 481 -8.51 1.77 7.61
C SER A 481 -9.11 1.96 8.99
N SER A 482 -9.23 3.22 9.42
CA SER A 482 -9.85 3.64 10.68
C SER A 482 -11.36 3.44 10.68
N VAL A 483 -11.96 3.33 9.48
CA VAL A 483 -13.40 3.13 9.29
C VAL A 483 -13.89 1.86 9.99
N PHE A 484 -13.05 0.82 10.12
CA PHE A 484 -13.40 -0.42 10.81
C PHE A 484 -13.54 -0.29 12.33
N GLU A 485 -13.05 0.80 12.92
CA GLU A 485 -13.21 1.08 14.36
C GLU A 485 -14.56 1.73 14.67
N LYS A 486 -15.23 2.30 13.66
CA LYS A 486 -16.57 2.87 13.84
C LYS A 486 -17.59 1.75 14.01
N LYS A 487 -18.50 1.92 14.98
CA LYS A 487 -19.59 0.97 15.24
C LYS A 487 -20.58 0.91 14.08
N GLU A 488 -20.83 2.06 13.46
CA GLU A 488 -21.70 2.21 12.30
C GLU A 488 -20.92 2.93 11.20
N LEU A 489 -21.04 2.44 9.97
CA LEU A 489 -20.45 3.04 8.79
C LEU A 489 -21.25 4.31 8.42
N PRO A 490 -20.59 5.46 8.23
CA PRO A 490 -21.24 6.65 7.71
C PRO A 490 -21.92 6.34 6.37
N VAL A 491 -23.15 6.81 6.18
CA VAL A 491 -23.93 6.59 4.95
C VAL A 491 -23.13 6.98 3.71
N ALA A 492 -22.37 8.08 3.80
CA ALA A 492 -21.48 8.57 2.75
C ALA A 492 -20.43 7.54 2.26
N LEU A 493 -20.07 6.52 3.06
CA LEU A 493 -19.10 5.47 2.71
C LEU A 493 -19.76 4.13 2.34
N THR A 494 -21.07 3.98 2.55
CA THR A 494 -21.77 2.71 2.33
C THR A 494 -22.14 2.45 0.88
N ALA A 495 -22.32 3.50 0.09
CA ALA A 495 -22.77 3.40 -1.29
C ALA A 495 -21.99 4.38 -2.19
N ILE A 496 -21.82 3.97 -3.44
CA ILE A 496 -21.32 4.82 -4.51
C ILE A 496 -22.57 5.40 -5.22
N PRO A 497 -22.72 6.73 -5.33
CA PRO A 497 -23.83 7.33 -6.06
C PRO A 497 -23.93 6.77 -7.49
N GLY A 498 -25.13 6.37 -7.92
CA GLY A 498 -25.37 5.83 -9.27
C GLY A 498 -24.96 4.37 -9.49
N VAL A 499 -24.37 3.70 -8.49
CA VAL A 499 -23.92 2.30 -8.61
C VAL A 499 -24.57 1.41 -7.54
N LYS A 500 -25.31 0.41 -7.99
CA LYS A 500 -25.84 -0.66 -7.13
C LYS A 500 -24.87 -1.84 -7.16
N CYS A 501 -24.49 -2.36 -5.99
CA CYS A 501 -23.61 -3.51 -5.85
C CYS A 501 -24.33 -4.65 -5.12
N THR A 502 -24.38 -5.83 -5.74
CA THR A 502 -24.95 -7.05 -5.15
C THR A 502 -23.86 -8.11 -5.00
N PRO A 503 -23.48 -8.50 -3.77
CA PRO A 503 -22.52 -9.58 -3.55
C PRO A 503 -23.21 -10.95 -3.58
N GLU A 504 -22.58 -11.94 -4.20
CA GLU A 504 -23.05 -13.32 -4.28
C GLU A 504 -21.92 -14.29 -3.93
N LEU A 505 -22.23 -15.40 -3.25
CA LEU A 505 -21.25 -16.42 -2.94
C LEU A 505 -20.92 -17.25 -4.18
N LEU A 506 -19.64 -17.43 -4.47
CA LEU A 506 -19.21 -18.27 -5.58
C LEU A 506 -19.26 -19.75 -5.20
N THR A 507 -19.56 -20.60 -6.17
CA THR A 507 -19.35 -22.04 -6.04
C THR A 507 -17.88 -22.34 -5.80
N GLN A 508 -17.58 -23.35 -4.98
CA GLN A 508 -16.20 -23.68 -4.66
C GLN A 508 -15.44 -24.14 -5.90
N PRO A 509 -14.27 -23.54 -6.19
CA PRO A 509 -13.43 -24.01 -7.28
C PRO A 509 -12.86 -25.39 -6.95
N VAL A 510 -12.69 -26.20 -7.98
CA VAL A 510 -12.12 -27.55 -7.90
C VAL A 510 -10.70 -27.50 -8.44
N PHE A 511 -9.72 -27.80 -7.57
CA PHE A 511 -8.33 -27.95 -7.96
C PHE A 511 -8.07 -29.41 -8.35
N LYS A 512 -7.62 -29.60 -9.58
CA LYS A 512 -7.27 -30.91 -10.14
C LYS A 512 -5.76 -30.99 -10.34
N GLY A 513 -5.19 -32.18 -10.36
CA GLY A 513 -3.76 -32.39 -10.62
C GLY A 513 -2.98 -33.00 -9.46
N LYS A 514 -1.75 -33.43 -9.76
CA LYS A 514 -0.85 -34.06 -8.78
C LYS A 514 -0.25 -32.98 -7.88
N ALA A 515 0.17 -33.37 -6.66
CA ALA A 515 0.78 -32.45 -5.69
C ALA A 515 2.02 -31.68 -6.23
N ARG A 516 2.74 -32.26 -7.22
CA ARG A 516 3.84 -31.58 -7.92
C ARG A 516 3.33 -30.49 -8.88
N SER A 517 2.24 -30.75 -9.59
CA SER A 517 1.64 -29.82 -10.57
C SER A 517 0.99 -28.60 -9.90
N LEU A 518 0.51 -28.74 -8.67
CA LEU A 518 -0.11 -27.64 -7.91
C LEU A 518 0.90 -26.68 -7.28
N GLN A 519 2.21 -26.91 -7.39
CA GLN A 519 3.22 -26.04 -6.76
C GLN A 519 3.20 -24.60 -7.33
N GLY A 520 3.67 -23.65 -6.51
CA GLY A 520 3.71 -22.23 -6.86
C GLY A 520 2.35 -21.57 -6.76
N TYR A 521 1.91 -20.92 -7.85
CA TYR A 521 0.69 -20.08 -7.88
C TYR A 521 -0.58 -20.83 -7.46
N TRP A 522 -0.78 -22.07 -7.91
CA TRP A 522 -2.02 -22.81 -7.64
C TRP A 522 -2.16 -23.19 -6.17
N ASN A 523 -1.07 -23.59 -5.53
CA ASN A 523 -1.01 -23.84 -4.09
C ASN A 523 -1.30 -22.56 -3.29
N GLU A 524 -0.72 -21.42 -3.68
CA GLU A 524 -1.00 -20.13 -3.04
C GLU A 524 -2.48 -19.73 -3.19
N LEU A 525 -3.06 -19.85 -4.39
CA LEU A 525 -4.47 -19.54 -4.61
C LEU A 525 -5.39 -20.45 -3.79
N GLN A 526 -5.13 -21.77 -3.79
CA GLN A 526 -5.89 -22.73 -2.98
C GLN A 526 -5.80 -22.38 -1.49
N TRP A 527 -4.60 -22.08 -1.00
CA TRP A 527 -4.37 -21.69 0.39
C TRP A 527 -5.08 -20.38 0.76
N ILE A 528 -5.06 -19.37 -0.11
CA ILE A 528 -5.78 -18.10 0.09
C ILE A 528 -7.29 -18.36 0.20
N ILE A 529 -7.86 -19.23 -0.64
CA ILE A 529 -9.29 -19.57 -0.61
C ILE A 529 -9.66 -20.28 0.68
N GLU A 530 -8.90 -21.31 1.08
CA GLU A 530 -9.12 -22.06 2.31
C GLU A 530 -9.04 -21.16 3.55
N ARG A 531 -8.06 -20.26 3.59
CA ARG A 531 -7.90 -19.28 4.67
C ARG A 531 -9.04 -18.26 4.70
N THR A 532 -9.48 -17.81 3.53
CA THR A 532 -10.58 -16.83 3.42
C THR A 532 -11.86 -17.41 4.02
N LYS A 533 -12.15 -18.71 3.76
CA LYS A 533 -13.25 -19.45 4.39
C LYS A 533 -13.10 -19.51 5.91
N TYR A 534 -11.90 -19.84 6.41
CA TYR A 534 -11.64 -19.82 7.86
C TYR A 534 -11.97 -18.44 8.47
N PHE A 535 -11.52 -17.36 7.85
CA PHE A 535 -11.78 -16.01 8.33
C PHE A 535 -13.24 -15.54 8.19
N GLU A 536 -14.04 -16.16 7.33
CA GLU A 536 -15.49 -15.91 7.27
C GLU A 536 -16.25 -16.57 8.41
N THR A 537 -15.75 -17.73 8.89
CA THR A 537 -16.34 -18.41 10.06
C THR A 537 -15.99 -17.72 11.38
N VAL A 538 -14.89 -16.98 11.43
CA VAL A 538 -14.44 -16.28 12.63
C VAL A 538 -15.06 -14.87 12.69
N PRO A 539 -15.73 -14.50 13.79
CA PRO A 539 -16.27 -13.15 13.93
C PRO A 539 -15.14 -12.13 14.11
N ASN A 540 -15.06 -11.15 13.21
CA ASN A 540 -14.14 -10.01 13.27
C ASN A 540 -12.66 -10.38 13.51
N PRO A 541 -11.98 -11.02 12.54
CA PRO A 541 -10.59 -11.43 12.69
C PRO A 541 -9.60 -10.26 12.66
N ARG A 542 -10.03 -9.04 12.32
CA ARG A 542 -9.17 -7.85 12.27
C ARG A 542 -8.83 -7.35 13.68
N TYR A 543 -7.57 -6.97 13.88
CA TYR A 543 -7.12 -6.30 15.09
C TYR A 543 -7.83 -4.95 15.24
N ARG A 544 -8.42 -4.70 16.41
CA ARG A 544 -9.08 -3.44 16.73
C ARG A 544 -8.35 -2.75 17.87
N PHE A 545 -7.89 -1.53 17.62
CA PHE A 545 -7.20 -0.73 18.62
C PHE A 545 -8.13 -0.25 19.73
N SER A 546 -9.44 -0.11 19.46
CA SER A 546 -10.44 0.23 20.49
C SER A 546 -10.46 -0.75 21.67
N GLN A 547 -10.12 -2.02 21.44
CA GLN A 547 -10.03 -3.04 22.50
C GLN A 547 -8.86 -2.77 23.47
N LEU A 548 -7.81 -2.09 23.00
CA LEU A 548 -6.63 -1.76 23.80
C LEU A 548 -6.91 -0.68 24.85
N LYS A 549 -7.90 0.19 24.61
CA LYS A 549 -8.22 1.33 25.50
C LYS A 549 -8.54 0.88 26.93
N GLY A 550 -9.28 -0.22 27.07
CA GLY A 550 -9.61 -0.79 28.38
C GLY A 550 -8.37 -1.27 29.13
N ASP A 551 -7.47 -1.97 28.46
CA ASP A 551 -6.23 -2.47 29.07
C ASP A 551 -5.24 -1.33 29.36
N TRP A 552 -5.18 -0.32 28.50
CA TRP A 552 -4.39 0.89 28.74
C TRP A 552 -4.86 1.66 29.97
N THR A 553 -6.17 1.88 30.15
CA THR A 553 -6.68 2.58 31.35
C THR A 553 -6.37 1.84 32.64
N LYS A 554 -6.42 0.50 32.64
CA LYS A 554 -6.01 -0.33 33.78
C LYS A 554 -4.52 -0.20 34.06
N LEU A 555 -3.70 -0.23 33.02
CA LEU A 555 -2.24 -0.11 33.13
C LEU A 555 -1.82 1.28 33.60
N GLN A 556 -2.50 2.33 33.13
CA GLN A 556 -2.29 3.71 33.56
C GLN A 556 -2.68 3.89 35.04
N ALA A 557 -3.78 3.29 35.49
CA ALA A 557 -4.15 3.27 36.91
C ALA A 557 -3.11 2.52 37.76
N ALA A 558 -2.54 1.42 37.23
CA ALA A 558 -1.49 0.66 37.91
C ALA A 558 -0.16 1.43 38.00
N LEU A 559 0.24 2.14 36.94
CA LEU A 559 1.42 3.02 36.94
C LEU A 559 1.32 4.16 37.97
N ASN A 560 0.12 4.68 38.19
CA ASN A 560 -0.14 5.75 39.16
C ASN A 560 -0.28 5.23 40.59
N SER A 561 -0.41 3.92 40.80
CA SER A 561 -0.52 3.30 42.12
C SER A 561 0.81 2.70 42.56
N GLU A 562 1.35 3.11 43.71
CA GLU A 562 2.61 2.57 44.27
C GLU A 562 2.53 1.09 44.70
N LYS A 563 1.39 0.40 44.47
CA LYS A 563 1.17 -0.98 44.92
C LYS A 563 1.68 -2.00 43.89
N THR A 564 2.93 -2.39 44.10
CA THR A 564 3.70 -3.52 43.57
C THR A 564 2.91 -4.83 43.49
N LYS A 565 2.14 -5.06 42.41
CA LYS A 565 1.57 -6.40 42.11
C LYS A 565 1.83 -6.91 40.69
N SER A 566 2.59 -6.19 39.86
CA SER A 566 2.82 -6.56 38.45
C SER A 566 4.21 -6.20 37.91
N PHE A 567 5.27 -6.33 38.73
CA PHE A 567 6.65 -6.00 38.32
C PHE A 567 7.11 -6.80 37.10
N ASN A 568 6.86 -8.11 37.06
CA ASN A 568 7.28 -8.98 35.95
C ASN A 568 6.59 -8.64 34.62
N TYR A 569 5.30 -8.27 34.66
CA TYR A 569 4.57 -7.87 33.46
C TYR A 569 5.10 -6.54 32.93
N LEU A 570 5.33 -5.55 33.81
CA LEU A 570 5.92 -4.26 33.43
C LEU A 570 7.34 -4.42 32.85
N GLN A 571 8.15 -5.32 33.40
CA GLN A 571 9.48 -5.62 32.89
C GLN A 571 9.43 -6.22 31.47
N GLN A 572 8.51 -7.15 31.21
CA GLN A 572 8.30 -7.71 29.86
C GLN A 572 7.87 -6.63 28.85
N LEU A 573 7.00 -5.70 29.24
CA LEU A 573 6.61 -4.58 28.38
C LEU A 573 7.79 -3.66 28.11
N GLU A 574 8.63 -3.38 29.12
CA GLU A 574 9.82 -2.55 28.95
C GLU A 574 10.85 -3.20 28.00
N GLU A 575 11.05 -4.51 28.08
CA GLU A 575 11.88 -5.26 27.13
C GLU A 575 11.36 -5.18 25.70
N ASN A 576 10.04 -5.35 25.49
CA ASN A 576 9.41 -5.18 24.18
C ASN A 576 9.67 -3.77 23.63
N THR A 577 9.53 -2.74 24.47
CA THR A 577 9.78 -1.36 24.08
C THR A 577 11.24 -1.10 23.73
N LYS A 578 12.19 -1.66 24.49
CA LYS A 578 13.63 -1.57 24.18
C LYS A 578 13.94 -2.15 22.79
N LYS A 579 13.33 -3.27 22.41
CA LYS A 579 13.49 -3.84 21.06
C LYS A 579 13.00 -2.88 19.98
N VAL A 580 11.79 -2.31 20.14
CA VAL A 580 11.23 -1.35 19.17
C VAL A 580 12.12 -0.12 19.03
N LEU A 581 12.51 0.50 20.15
CA LEU A 581 13.36 1.69 20.14
C LEU A 581 14.73 1.41 19.53
N SER A 582 15.31 0.22 19.74
CA SER A 582 16.56 -0.16 19.10
C SER A 582 16.47 -0.23 17.57
N VAL A 583 15.34 -0.71 17.04
CA VAL A 583 15.09 -0.74 15.57
C VAL A 583 14.93 0.67 15.02
N VAL A 584 14.19 1.52 15.73
CA VAL A 584 14.05 2.95 15.42
C VAL A 584 15.44 3.60 15.39
N ASP A 585 16.27 3.44 16.41
CA ASP A 585 17.61 4.01 16.47
C ASP A 585 18.54 3.50 15.33
N MET A 586 18.43 2.23 14.93
CA MET A 586 19.18 1.69 13.77
C MET A 586 18.80 2.37 12.45
N TRP A 587 17.54 2.78 12.27
CA TRP A 587 17.08 3.50 11.09
C TRP A 587 17.52 4.98 11.09
N HIS A 588 18.22 5.46 12.12
CA HIS A 588 18.44 6.88 12.41
C HIS A 588 19.91 7.31 12.56
N LEU A 589 20.81 6.76 11.74
CA LEU A 589 22.21 7.18 11.74
C LEU A 589 22.45 8.60 11.19
N ASP A 590 21.48 9.25 10.52
CA ASP A 590 21.67 10.60 9.95
C ASP A 590 20.53 11.60 10.23
N LYS A 591 20.92 12.75 10.80
CA LYS A 591 20.19 14.04 10.92
C LYS A 591 18.85 14.08 11.68
N ARG A 592 18.89 14.10 13.02
CA ARG A 592 17.72 14.46 13.86
C ARG A 592 17.45 15.97 13.83
N VAL A 593 16.32 16.39 13.24
CA VAL A 593 15.86 17.80 13.24
C VAL A 593 15.11 18.13 14.53
N LEU A 594 14.33 17.18 15.05
CA LEU A 594 13.51 17.32 16.27
C LEU A 594 14.11 16.54 17.46
N PRO A 595 13.94 17.00 18.71
CA PRO A 595 14.42 16.31 19.92
C PRO A 595 13.48 15.17 20.35
N LEU A 596 13.05 14.33 19.39
CA LEU A 596 12.24 13.14 19.66
C LEU A 596 13.15 11.96 20.04
N PHE A 597 12.61 11.02 20.83
CA PHE A 597 13.28 9.83 21.36
C PHE A 597 14.45 10.07 22.33
N GLN A 598 14.73 11.33 22.70
CA GLN A 598 15.77 11.68 23.67
C GLN A 598 15.32 11.50 25.13
N GLU A 599 14.01 11.47 25.37
CA GLU A 599 13.42 11.48 26.71
C GLU A 599 12.86 10.12 27.13
N VAL A 600 12.87 9.88 28.45
CA VAL A 600 12.24 8.71 29.07
C VAL A 600 10.77 9.04 29.35
N ASP A 601 9.93 8.92 28.32
CA ASP A 601 8.48 9.03 28.47
C ASP A 601 7.90 7.69 28.92
N GLN A 602 7.79 7.47 30.24
CA GLN A 602 7.28 6.22 30.83
C GLN A 602 5.89 5.80 30.31
N PRO A 603 4.86 6.67 30.26
CA PRO A 603 3.56 6.25 29.75
C PRO A 603 3.61 5.87 28.27
N GLN A 604 4.31 6.62 27.41
CA GLN A 604 4.44 6.23 25.99
C GLN A 604 5.21 4.92 25.83
N ARG A 605 6.29 4.72 26.60
CA ARG A 605 7.05 3.46 26.62
C ARG A 605 6.22 2.26 27.05
N ALA A 606 5.35 2.42 28.04
CA ALA A 606 4.46 1.36 28.48
C ALA A 606 3.38 1.03 27.42
N LEU A 607 2.84 2.05 26.73
CA LEU A 607 1.88 1.87 25.66
C LEU A 607 2.48 1.14 24.44
N ILE A 608 3.72 1.48 24.06
CA ILE A 608 4.47 0.77 23.01
C ILE A 608 4.59 -0.72 23.35
N GLY A 609 5.03 -1.03 24.57
CA GLY A 609 5.21 -2.41 25.02
C GLY A 609 3.89 -3.19 25.04
N LEU A 610 2.81 -2.56 25.49
CA LEU A 610 1.47 -3.16 25.55
C LEU A 610 0.95 -3.48 24.14
N MET A 611 1.15 -2.58 23.18
CA MET A 611 0.72 -2.82 21.80
C MET A 611 1.51 -3.95 21.13
N VAL A 612 2.82 -4.04 21.37
CA VAL A 612 3.63 -5.17 20.91
C VAL A 612 3.08 -6.48 21.45
N ASP A 613 2.78 -6.54 22.76
CA ASP A 613 2.26 -7.74 23.42
C ASP A 613 0.90 -8.17 22.83
N LYS A 614 -0.05 -7.23 22.73
CA LYS A 614 -1.41 -7.51 22.21
C LYS A 614 -1.44 -7.84 20.72
N LEU A 615 -0.64 -7.15 19.91
CA LEU A 615 -0.55 -7.45 18.48
C LEU A 615 0.11 -8.81 18.24
N ARG A 616 1.15 -9.15 19.02
CA ARG A 616 1.79 -10.47 18.99
C ARG A 616 0.81 -11.58 19.33
N ASP A 617 0.02 -11.43 20.38
CA ASP A 617 -1.01 -12.41 20.76
C ASP A 617 -2.07 -12.58 19.66
N HIS A 618 -2.49 -11.47 19.07
CA HIS A 618 -3.47 -11.48 17.99
C HIS A 618 -2.96 -12.20 16.74
N LEU A 619 -1.73 -11.90 16.30
CA LEU A 619 -1.12 -12.59 15.15
C LEU A 619 -0.86 -14.06 15.45
N ASN A 620 -0.42 -14.43 16.65
CA ASN A 620 -0.25 -15.83 17.03
C ASN A 620 -1.58 -16.60 17.04
N LYS A 621 -2.69 -15.96 17.42
CA LYS A 621 -4.03 -16.56 17.41
C LYS A 621 -4.53 -16.83 15.99
N TYR A 622 -4.37 -15.88 15.08
CA TYR A 622 -4.95 -15.97 13.73
C TYR A 622 -3.98 -16.48 12.65
N LEU A 623 -2.68 -16.42 12.89
CA LEU A 623 -1.62 -16.77 11.95
C LEU A 623 -0.50 -17.61 12.62
N PRO A 624 -0.81 -18.75 13.27
CA PRO A 624 0.19 -19.55 14.00
C PRO A 624 1.34 -20.07 13.11
N GLN A 625 1.08 -20.22 11.80
CA GLN A 625 2.04 -20.74 10.82
C GLN A 625 3.13 -19.74 10.40
N LEU A 626 2.99 -18.44 10.70
CA LEU A 626 4.06 -17.45 10.44
C LEU A 626 5.33 -17.79 11.25
N GLY A 627 5.18 -18.52 12.36
CA GLY A 627 6.26 -18.85 13.27
C GLY A 627 6.55 -17.69 14.23
N LYS A 628 6.92 -18.05 15.47
CA LYS A 628 7.11 -17.07 16.55
C LYS A 628 8.15 -16.01 16.23
N LYS A 629 9.25 -16.38 15.55
CA LYS A 629 10.34 -15.45 15.19
C LYS A 629 9.90 -14.41 14.13
N LYS A 630 9.19 -14.83 13.08
CA LYS A 630 8.69 -13.89 12.06
C LYS A 630 7.60 -13.00 12.61
N THR A 631 6.73 -13.54 13.47
CA THR A 631 5.70 -12.76 14.16
C THR A 631 6.32 -11.69 15.06
N GLU A 632 7.36 -12.04 15.83
CA GLU A 632 8.09 -11.07 16.65
C GLU A 632 8.71 -9.94 15.81
N MET A 633 9.38 -10.30 14.72
CA MET A 633 9.98 -9.32 13.80
C MET A 633 8.92 -8.41 13.16
N LEU A 634 7.80 -8.98 12.70
CA LEU A 634 6.70 -8.24 12.10
C LEU A 634 6.10 -7.21 13.08
N VAL A 635 5.83 -7.61 14.32
CA VAL A 635 5.24 -6.74 15.34
C VAL A 635 6.19 -5.61 15.72
N VAL A 636 7.47 -5.93 15.93
CA VAL A 636 8.48 -4.92 16.28
C VAL A 636 8.66 -3.91 15.13
N ASN A 637 8.74 -4.39 13.88
CA ASN A 637 8.85 -3.53 12.70
C ASN A 637 7.57 -2.70 12.47
N TYR A 638 6.38 -3.26 12.72
CA TYR A 638 5.12 -2.55 12.65
C TYR A 638 5.12 -1.35 13.61
N MET A 639 5.51 -1.57 14.86
CA MET A 639 5.56 -0.52 15.88
C MET A 639 6.67 0.49 15.63
N ALA A 640 7.85 0.05 15.18
CA ALA A 640 8.94 0.95 14.80
C ALA A 640 8.52 1.86 13.63
N LYS A 641 7.87 1.30 12.59
CA LYS A 641 7.38 2.07 11.44
C LYS A 641 6.29 3.06 11.83
N LEU A 642 5.42 2.72 12.79
CA LEU A 642 4.39 3.63 13.29
C LEU A 642 5.02 4.88 13.93
N LEU A 643 5.99 4.69 14.83
CA LEU A 643 6.69 5.79 15.48
C LEU A 643 7.47 6.63 14.46
N GLU A 644 8.02 5.95 13.46
CA GLU A 644 8.75 6.60 12.38
C GLU A 644 7.87 7.45 11.47
N LEU A 645 6.68 6.98 11.12
CA LEU A 645 5.72 7.75 10.31
C LEU A 645 5.27 9.02 11.03
N LEU A 646 5.04 8.94 12.35
CA LEU A 646 4.69 10.10 13.17
C LEU A 646 5.86 11.10 13.25
N ARG A 647 7.10 10.61 13.40
CA ARG A 647 8.30 11.46 13.37
C ARG A 647 8.44 12.14 12.00
N HIS A 648 8.34 11.37 10.92
CA HIS A 648 8.48 11.87 9.55
C HIS A 648 7.44 12.96 9.24
N MET A 649 6.18 12.73 9.63
CA MET A 649 5.12 13.73 9.49
C MET A 649 5.48 15.03 10.21
N LEU A 650 5.97 14.96 11.45
CA LEU A 650 6.38 16.15 12.20
C LEU A 650 7.58 16.87 11.58
N GLU A 651 8.61 16.14 11.13
CA GLU A 651 9.80 16.73 10.54
C GLU A 651 9.51 17.40 9.19
N THR A 652 8.71 16.75 8.33
CA THR A 652 8.28 17.32 7.05
C THR A 652 7.50 18.62 7.26
N LEU A 653 6.63 18.67 8.26
CA LEU A 653 5.89 19.90 8.61
C LEU A 653 6.79 20.96 9.24
N TRP A 654 7.73 20.55 10.09
CA TRP A 654 8.71 21.44 10.70
C TRP A 654 9.58 22.15 9.65
N LEU A 655 9.99 21.41 8.61
CA LEU A 655 10.71 21.93 7.46
C LEU A 655 9.82 22.83 6.59
N LYS A 656 8.58 22.44 6.29
CA LYS A 656 7.62 23.29 5.52
C LYS A 656 7.40 24.65 6.18
N LEU A 657 7.34 24.67 7.52
CA LEU A 657 7.13 25.87 8.31
C LEU A 657 8.42 26.65 8.61
N ASN A 658 9.58 26.21 8.11
CA ASN A 658 10.90 26.83 8.34
C ASN A 658 11.23 27.05 9.83
N LEU A 659 10.81 26.13 10.70
CA LEU A 659 11.01 26.27 12.13
C LEU A 659 12.47 25.99 12.53
N GLY A 660 13.12 26.95 13.19
CA GLY A 660 14.49 26.83 13.68
C GLY A 660 14.59 26.08 15.01
N ARG A 661 15.82 25.80 15.47
CA ARG A 661 16.07 25.25 16.82
C ARG A 661 15.69 26.21 17.96
N THR A 662 15.49 27.49 17.65
CA THR A 662 15.10 28.56 18.59
C THR A 662 13.69 28.38 19.16
N VAL A 663 12.83 27.60 18.51
CA VAL A 663 11.47 27.28 18.97
C VAL A 663 11.48 26.54 20.33
N LEU A 664 12.60 25.91 20.68
CA LEU A 664 12.76 25.19 21.95
C LEU A 664 13.02 26.11 23.15
N CYS A 665 13.34 27.39 22.94
CA CYS A 665 13.59 28.37 23.99
C CYS A 665 12.27 29.02 24.44
N LEU A 666 12.01 29.16 25.73
CA LEU A 666 10.72 29.69 26.24
C LEU A 666 10.65 31.23 26.34
N LYS A 667 11.73 31.95 26.00
CA LYS A 667 11.87 33.39 26.26
C LYS A 667 11.07 34.31 25.31
N GLN A 668 10.68 33.81 24.14
CA GLN A 668 9.99 34.60 23.11
C GLN A 668 8.54 34.14 22.94
N GLN A 669 7.64 35.05 22.53
CA GLN A 669 6.29 34.68 22.13
C GLN A 669 6.32 33.92 20.79
N GLY A 670 5.40 32.96 20.62
CA GLY A 670 5.39 32.11 19.42
C GLY A 670 5.00 32.85 18.15
N THR A 671 5.56 32.41 17.02
CA THR A 671 5.23 32.93 15.69
C THR A 671 3.95 32.30 15.14
N SER A 672 3.42 32.82 14.01
CA SER A 672 2.25 32.24 13.33
C SER A 672 2.50 30.80 12.86
N GLU A 673 3.73 30.49 12.47
CA GLU A 673 4.18 29.17 12.06
C GLU A 673 4.25 28.21 13.26
N GLU A 674 4.74 28.66 14.42
CA GLU A 674 4.71 27.89 15.66
C GLU A 674 3.28 27.58 16.10
N TRP A 675 2.35 28.54 15.94
CA TRP A 675 0.93 28.34 16.22
C TRP A 675 0.32 27.28 15.29
N THR A 676 0.63 27.34 13.99
CA THR A 676 0.21 26.34 13.01
C THR A 676 0.74 24.94 13.39
N MET A 677 2.01 24.84 13.77
CA MET A 677 2.60 23.58 14.23
C MET A 677 1.93 23.05 15.50
N PHE A 678 1.64 23.91 16.47
CA PHE A 678 0.91 23.55 17.68
C PHE A 678 -0.45 22.94 17.37
N HIS A 679 -1.21 23.57 16.45
CA HIS A 679 -2.50 23.05 16.01
C HIS A 679 -2.41 21.69 15.31
N ILE A 680 -1.43 21.51 14.42
CA ILE A 680 -1.23 20.23 13.74
C ILE A 680 -0.84 19.13 14.75
N MET A 681 0.02 19.44 15.72
CA MET A 681 0.35 18.50 16.77
C MET A 681 -0.88 18.17 17.64
N CYS A 682 -1.74 19.13 17.97
CA CYS A 682 -3.01 18.82 18.64
C CYS A 682 -3.89 17.87 17.82
N ARG A 683 -4.00 18.06 16.50
CA ARG A 683 -4.76 17.17 15.61
C ARG A 683 -4.15 15.76 15.53
N ILE A 684 -2.83 15.64 15.46
CA ILE A 684 -2.14 14.34 15.51
C ILE A 684 -2.39 13.64 16.86
N LEU A 685 -2.33 14.38 17.97
CA LEU A 685 -2.62 13.86 19.31
C LEU A 685 -4.06 13.34 19.40
N GLU A 686 -5.04 14.06 18.86
CA GLU A 686 -6.44 13.64 18.80
C GLU A 686 -6.61 12.36 17.97
N ALA A 687 -6.02 12.32 16.76
CA ALA A 687 -6.03 11.17 15.88
C ALA A 687 -5.41 9.93 16.56
N ALA A 688 -4.24 10.09 17.18
CA ALA A 688 -3.55 9.01 17.92
C ALA A 688 -4.36 8.53 19.13
N LYS A 689 -4.94 9.44 19.92
CA LYS A 689 -5.83 9.09 21.04
C LYS A 689 -7.09 8.35 20.57
N GLY A 690 -7.64 8.70 19.41
CA GLY A 690 -8.79 8.02 18.81
C GLY A 690 -8.55 6.53 18.56
N LEU A 691 -7.34 6.17 18.12
CA LEU A 691 -6.91 4.80 17.86
C LEU A 691 -5.98 4.23 18.96
N CYS A 692 -5.84 4.88 20.11
CA CYS A 692 -4.92 4.47 21.18
C CYS A 692 -3.48 4.16 20.69
N LEU A 693 -2.98 4.90 19.68
CA LEU A 693 -1.64 4.73 19.12
C LEU A 693 -0.59 5.45 19.99
N PRO A 694 0.61 4.88 20.19
CA PRO A 694 1.68 5.54 20.91
C PRO A 694 2.28 6.66 20.07
N LEU A 695 2.68 7.71 20.76
CA LEU A 695 3.41 8.82 20.20
C LEU A 695 4.91 8.63 20.45
N PRO A 696 5.79 9.18 19.58
CA PRO A 696 7.22 9.24 19.84
C PRO A 696 7.53 9.84 21.23
N PRO A 697 8.38 9.21 22.05
CA PRO A 697 8.85 9.80 23.30
C PRO A 697 9.41 11.21 23.07
N GLY A 698 9.03 12.18 23.91
CA GLY A 698 9.38 13.60 23.73
C GLY A 698 8.32 14.44 23.00
N TYR A 699 7.30 13.81 22.39
CA TYR A 699 6.19 14.51 21.75
C TYR A 699 5.42 15.42 22.72
N SER A 700 5.08 14.90 23.90
CA SER A 700 4.33 15.63 24.94
C SER A 700 5.10 16.86 25.44
N THR A 701 6.42 16.74 25.54
CA THR A 701 7.32 17.83 25.94
C THR A 701 7.32 18.93 24.87
N LEU A 702 7.51 18.56 23.61
CA LEU A 702 7.50 19.51 22.49
C LEU A 702 6.15 20.25 22.38
N LEU A 703 5.05 19.51 22.50
CA LEU A 703 3.71 20.10 22.49
C LEU A 703 3.50 21.09 23.63
N SER A 704 4.01 20.78 24.83
CA SER A 704 3.91 21.67 25.99
C SER A 704 4.78 22.92 25.85
N VAL A 705 5.98 22.80 25.25
CA VAL A 705 6.84 23.95 24.92
C VAL A 705 6.13 24.89 23.95
N LEU A 706 5.57 24.36 22.86
CA LEU A 706 4.78 25.15 21.90
C LEU A 706 3.54 25.74 22.57
N GLY A 707 2.87 24.99 23.44
CA GLY A 707 1.70 25.44 24.19
C GLY A 707 1.98 26.67 25.05
N VAL A 708 3.11 26.73 25.77
CA VAL A 708 3.49 27.92 26.56
C VAL A 708 3.78 29.13 25.67
N ARG A 709 4.39 28.92 24.50
CA ARG A 709 4.73 30.01 23.56
C ARG A 709 3.53 30.53 22.79
N CYS A 710 2.58 29.67 22.45
CA CYS A 710 1.47 29.95 21.53
C CYS A 710 0.14 30.29 22.23
N LEU A 711 -0.08 29.83 23.47
CA LEU A 711 -1.35 30.02 24.17
C LEU A 711 -1.27 31.12 25.24
N PRO A 712 -2.38 31.84 25.48
CA PRO A 712 -2.52 32.62 26.70
C PRO A 712 -2.38 31.74 27.95
N ARG A 713 -1.79 32.27 29.02
CA ARG A 713 -1.49 31.51 30.25
C ARG A 713 -2.68 30.80 30.86
N HIS A 714 -3.85 31.45 30.87
CA HIS A 714 -5.07 30.84 31.40
C HIS A 714 -5.52 29.63 30.57
N THR A 715 -5.42 29.71 29.24
CA THR A 715 -5.75 28.61 28.31
C THR A 715 -4.75 27.47 28.44
N PHE A 716 -3.46 27.78 28.55
CA PHE A 716 -2.41 26.80 28.81
C PHE A 716 -2.68 26.01 30.09
N LEU A 717 -2.95 26.70 31.20
CA LEU A 717 -3.27 26.05 32.48
C LEU A 717 -4.55 25.22 32.39
N LEU A 718 -5.58 25.71 31.68
CA LEU A 718 -6.80 24.93 31.43
C LEU A 718 -6.51 23.64 30.66
N TYR A 719 -5.61 23.67 29.67
CA TYR A 719 -5.24 22.49 28.89
C TYR A 719 -4.43 21.50 29.72
N VAL A 720 -3.62 21.98 30.66
CA VAL A 720 -2.95 21.14 31.66
C VAL A 720 -3.98 20.52 32.61
N ASP A 721 -4.92 21.31 33.15
CA ASP A 721 -5.95 20.85 34.09
C ASP A 721 -6.88 19.80 33.47
N ARG A 722 -7.18 19.95 32.17
CA ARG A 722 -7.96 18.97 31.39
C ARG A 722 -7.14 17.76 30.92
N GLY A 723 -5.83 17.72 31.17
CA GLY A 723 -4.95 16.63 30.77
C GLY A 723 -4.67 16.55 29.26
N PHE A 724 -4.85 17.65 28.52
CA PHE A 724 -4.44 17.75 27.11
C PHE A 724 -2.93 17.95 26.99
N LEU A 725 -2.36 18.82 27.82
CA LEU A 725 -0.91 19.05 27.92
C LEU A 725 -0.36 18.30 29.13
N HIS A 726 0.68 17.48 28.91
CA HIS A 726 1.31 16.70 29.97
C HIS A 726 2.59 17.39 30.44
N LEU A 727 2.65 17.69 31.74
CA LEU A 727 3.83 18.27 32.38
C LEU A 727 4.90 17.19 32.57
N THR A 728 5.82 17.07 31.62
CA THR A 728 6.95 16.13 31.70
C THR A 728 8.12 16.73 32.48
N GLU A 729 8.95 15.88 33.10
CA GLU A 729 10.15 16.33 33.83
C GLU A 729 11.09 17.20 32.97
N PRO A 730 11.39 16.87 31.70
CA PRO A 730 12.24 17.70 30.84
C PRO A 730 11.61 19.06 30.51
N PHE A 731 10.29 19.11 30.31
CA PHE A 731 9.57 20.36 30.05
C PHE A 731 9.64 21.28 31.27
N VAL A 732 9.35 20.75 32.46
CA VAL A 732 9.33 21.56 33.69
C VAL A 732 10.74 22.01 34.06
N SER A 733 11.75 21.15 33.91
CA SER A 733 13.15 21.55 34.09
C SER A 733 13.52 22.70 33.16
N ARG A 734 13.13 22.63 31.89
CA ARG A 734 13.35 23.73 30.92
C ARG A 734 12.58 24.99 31.28
N LEU A 735 11.33 24.86 31.76
CA LEU A 735 10.52 25.98 32.24
C LEU A 735 11.21 26.72 33.40
N MET A 736 11.85 25.99 34.31
CA MET A 736 12.57 26.58 35.43
C MET A 736 13.88 27.26 35.03
N THR A 737 14.61 26.71 34.04
CA THR A 737 15.90 27.26 33.57
C THR A 737 15.76 28.41 32.59
N ASP A 738 14.79 28.34 31.67
CA ASP A 738 14.73 29.26 30.52
C ASP A 738 13.98 30.55 30.85
N LEU A 739 12.99 30.50 31.74
CA LEU A 739 12.21 31.67 32.15
C LEU A 739 12.89 32.40 33.31
N ASP A 740 12.87 33.73 33.25
CA ASP A 740 13.31 34.58 34.35
C ASP A 740 12.33 34.54 35.55
N ASN A 741 12.74 35.14 36.66
CA ASN A 741 11.93 35.30 37.87
C ASN A 741 11.18 36.65 37.86
N SER A 742 10.68 37.08 36.70
CA SER A 742 9.74 38.22 36.66
C SER A 742 8.43 37.83 37.35
N THR A 743 7.73 38.78 37.99
CA THR A 743 6.47 38.53 38.72
C THR A 743 5.47 37.70 37.91
N SER A 744 5.38 38.02 36.62
CA SER A 744 4.56 37.36 35.61
C SER A 744 4.94 35.88 35.39
N ASN A 745 6.23 35.56 35.31
CA ASN A 745 6.73 34.21 35.06
C ASN A 745 6.82 33.39 36.35
N GLU A 746 7.04 34.03 37.51
CA GLU A 746 6.92 33.41 38.82
C GLU A 746 5.50 32.88 39.06
N GLU A 747 4.46 33.66 38.77
CA GLU A 747 3.07 33.22 38.86
C GLU A 747 2.80 31.96 38.01
N LEU A 748 3.37 31.88 36.81
CA LEU A 748 3.27 30.70 35.94
C LEU A 748 4.03 29.51 36.52
N LYS A 749 5.27 29.70 36.98
CA LYS A 749 6.09 28.65 37.63
C LYS A 749 5.38 28.08 38.86
N PHE A 750 4.82 28.93 39.72
CA PHE A 750 4.02 28.50 40.87
C PHE A 750 2.74 27.76 40.46
N SER A 751 2.05 28.26 39.43
CA SER A 751 0.81 27.63 38.93
C SER A 751 1.07 26.23 38.37
N VAL A 752 2.21 26.02 37.72
CA VAL A 752 2.66 24.71 37.22
C VAL A 752 3.11 23.81 38.37
N LEU A 753 3.89 24.32 39.33
CA LEU A 753 4.34 23.55 40.50
C LEU A 753 3.17 22.99 41.33
N LYS A 754 2.09 23.76 41.50
CA LYS A 754 0.88 23.31 42.19
C LYS A 754 0.18 22.12 41.54
N ARG A 755 0.44 21.88 40.24
CA ARG A 755 -0.23 20.85 39.43
C ARG A 755 0.64 19.60 39.21
N LEU A 756 1.87 19.60 39.73
CA LEU A 756 2.80 18.48 39.59
C LEU A 756 2.62 17.44 40.70
N PRO A 757 2.86 16.14 40.41
CA PRO A 757 3.02 15.12 41.44
C PRO A 757 4.15 15.49 42.42
N GLU A 758 3.98 15.17 43.71
CA GLU A 758 4.91 15.57 44.78
C GLU A 758 6.37 15.16 44.47
N CYS A 759 6.60 13.96 43.96
CA CYS A 759 7.93 13.46 43.60
C CYS A 759 8.62 14.28 42.49
N LEU A 760 7.87 14.75 41.49
CA LEU A 760 8.40 15.58 40.41
C LEU A 760 8.62 17.02 40.87
N ALA A 761 7.68 17.56 41.65
CA ALA A 761 7.81 18.88 42.25
C ALA A 761 9.09 18.98 43.11
N GLN A 762 9.42 17.93 43.86
CA GLN A 762 10.64 17.87 44.68
C GLN A 762 11.93 17.96 43.86
N ARG A 763 12.04 17.21 42.75
CA ARG A 763 13.22 17.23 41.87
C ARG A 763 13.35 18.56 41.14
N VAL A 764 12.23 19.12 40.68
CA VAL A 764 12.19 20.39 39.95
C VAL A 764 12.53 21.57 40.86
N CYS A 765 12.08 21.56 42.11
CA CYS A 765 12.45 22.60 43.08
C CYS A 765 13.98 22.73 43.18
N GLN A 766 14.74 21.62 43.21
CA GLN A 766 16.21 21.66 43.26
C GLN A 766 16.87 22.42 42.10
N LEU A 767 16.17 22.59 40.97
CA LEU A 767 16.67 23.30 39.79
C LEU A 767 16.27 24.79 39.75
N TRP A 768 15.31 25.20 40.58
CA TRP A 768 14.82 26.58 40.60
C TRP A 768 15.51 27.40 41.68
N ASP A 769 16.35 28.35 41.24
CA ASP A 769 17.00 29.32 42.12
C ASP A 769 16.02 30.40 42.58
N HIS A 770 15.26 30.08 43.64
CA HIS A 770 14.26 30.96 44.25
C HIS A 770 14.16 30.68 45.76
N PRO A 771 13.96 31.70 46.62
CA PRO A 771 13.98 31.55 48.09
C PRO A 771 13.00 30.52 48.65
N ILE A 772 11.86 30.31 47.99
CA ILE A 772 10.88 29.27 48.38
C ILE A 772 11.41 27.86 48.08
N SER A 773 12.16 27.71 46.98
CA SER A 773 12.79 26.44 46.65
C SER A 773 13.90 26.11 47.65
N SER A 774 14.79 27.06 47.93
CA SER A 774 15.85 26.90 48.92
C SER A 774 15.27 26.53 50.29
N ALA A 775 14.17 27.17 50.70
CA ALA A 775 13.47 26.81 51.94
C ALA A 775 12.84 25.41 51.91
N CYS A 776 12.29 24.97 50.79
CA CYS A 776 11.72 23.63 50.63
C CYS A 776 12.82 22.54 50.71
N ILE A 777 13.93 22.75 50.00
CA ILE A 777 15.10 21.86 49.98
C ILE A 777 15.70 21.77 51.39
N THR A 778 15.90 22.91 52.06
CA THR A 778 16.40 22.98 53.43
C THR A 778 15.51 22.20 54.41
N ARG A 779 14.19 22.40 54.36
CA ARG A 779 13.26 21.66 55.24
C ARG A 779 13.29 20.16 55.00
N GLN A 780 13.41 19.71 53.74
CA GLN A 780 13.51 18.29 53.41
C GLN A 780 14.85 17.68 53.81
N CYS A 781 15.94 18.41 53.62
CA CYS A 781 17.27 18.00 54.06
C CYS A 781 17.30 17.81 55.59
N VAL A 782 16.85 18.83 56.33
CA VAL A 782 16.73 18.78 57.79
C VAL A 782 15.81 17.63 58.22
N ARG A 783 14.67 17.41 57.56
CA ARG A 783 13.79 16.28 57.84
C ARG A 783 14.50 14.94 57.66
N ARG A 784 15.22 14.72 56.55
CA ARG A 784 15.98 13.47 56.29
C ARG A 784 17.12 13.28 57.29
N LEU A 785 17.84 14.35 57.65
CA LEU A 785 18.90 14.31 58.65
C LEU A 785 18.32 13.97 60.03
N LEU A 786 17.21 14.60 60.44
CA LEU A 786 16.54 14.28 61.70
C LEU A 786 15.94 12.86 61.71
N GLU A 787 15.42 12.36 60.59
CA GLU A 787 14.95 10.98 60.44
C GLU A 787 16.11 9.97 60.49
N LYS A 788 17.30 10.30 59.94
CA LYS A 788 18.52 9.50 60.11
C LYS A 788 18.99 9.54 61.56
N TYR A 789 19.06 10.71 62.17
CA TYR A 789 19.47 10.91 63.57
C TYR A 789 18.57 10.19 64.56
N THR A 790 17.25 10.21 64.36
CA THR A 790 16.30 9.45 65.20
C THR A 790 16.47 7.94 65.07
N LYS A 791 16.92 7.43 63.91
CA LYS A 791 17.32 6.02 63.74
C LYS A 791 18.67 5.71 64.40
N THR A 792 19.63 6.65 64.39
CA THR A 792 20.96 6.50 65.00
C THR A 792 20.94 6.72 66.53
N LYS A 793 19.95 7.46 67.06
CA LYS A 793 19.74 7.72 68.49
C LYS A 793 19.43 6.48 69.35
N ALA A 794 19.33 5.30 68.74
CA ALA A 794 19.41 4.05 69.49
C ALA A 794 20.79 3.81 70.13
N LEU A 795 21.83 4.64 69.87
CA LEU A 795 23.17 4.39 70.42
C LEU A 795 24.00 5.56 71.01
N VAL A 796 23.61 6.84 70.97
CA VAL A 796 24.48 7.92 71.56
C VAL A 796 23.66 9.06 72.21
N GLN A 797 23.99 9.38 73.47
CA GLN A 797 23.52 10.54 74.24
C GLN A 797 24.36 11.78 73.91
N LEU A 798 23.69 12.93 73.73
CA LEU A 798 24.29 14.24 73.47
C LEU A 798 24.92 14.80 74.76
N ASP A 799 26.20 15.15 74.73
CA ASP A 799 26.91 15.77 75.86
C ASP A 799 26.54 17.27 75.94
N ARG A 800 26.09 17.74 77.11
CA ARG A 800 25.32 18.98 77.25
C ARG A 800 26.16 20.26 77.39
N ASP A 801 27.48 20.16 77.32
CA ASP A 801 28.39 21.20 77.85
C ASP A 801 29.17 22.01 76.80
N LYS A 802 28.77 21.97 75.51
CA LYS A 802 29.40 22.76 74.44
C LYS A 802 28.46 23.65 73.62
N VAL A 803 27.37 24.17 74.22
CA VAL A 803 26.59 25.22 73.55
C VAL A 803 27.25 26.56 73.83
N SER A 804 27.98 27.08 72.84
CA SER A 804 28.61 28.40 72.89
C SER A 804 27.56 29.49 73.09
N SER A 805 27.89 30.40 74.00
CA SER A 805 27.07 31.48 74.51
C SER A 805 27.03 32.69 73.57
N HIS A 806 26.47 32.54 72.36
CA HIS A 806 26.03 33.66 71.53
C HIS A 806 24.82 33.25 70.67
N LEU A 807 23.77 34.09 70.67
CA LEU A 807 22.63 34.22 69.73
C LEU A 807 21.21 33.87 70.26
N GLU A 808 20.27 34.78 69.97
CA GLU A 808 18.97 35.04 70.65
C GLU A 808 17.78 34.14 70.26
N PHE A 809 17.98 32.97 69.63
CA PHE A 809 16.87 32.09 69.24
C PHE A 809 17.11 30.61 69.60
N LEU A 810 16.83 30.26 70.85
CA LEU A 810 17.04 28.94 71.48
C LEU A 810 16.60 27.71 70.65
N PRO A 811 15.44 27.69 69.96
CA PRO A 811 15.03 26.54 69.16
C PRO A 811 15.87 26.36 67.88
N LEU A 812 16.31 27.46 67.28
CA LEU A 812 17.13 27.44 66.06
C LEU A 812 18.58 27.07 66.40
N SER A 813 19.13 27.59 67.49
CA SER A 813 20.48 27.24 67.94
C SER A 813 20.60 25.77 68.36
N TYR A 814 19.57 25.21 68.99
CA TYR A 814 19.53 23.77 69.28
C TYR A 814 19.47 22.91 68.01
N LEU A 815 18.69 23.32 67.01
CA LEU A 815 18.63 22.65 65.71
C LEU A 815 19.97 22.71 64.98
N ILE A 816 20.63 23.87 64.97
CA ILE A 816 21.93 24.07 64.33
C ILE A 816 22.99 23.22 65.03
N ALA A 817 23.04 23.20 66.37
CA ALA A 817 23.99 22.38 67.11
C ALA A 817 23.87 20.88 66.76
N ILE A 818 22.64 20.36 66.63
CA ILE A 818 22.41 18.97 66.19
C ILE A 818 22.90 18.75 64.75
N LEU A 819 22.63 19.70 63.85
CA LEU A 819 23.04 19.58 62.44
C LEU A 819 24.56 19.67 62.28
N THR A 820 25.24 20.53 63.05
CA THR A 820 26.71 20.66 63.05
C THR A 820 27.40 19.42 63.61
N GLU A 821 26.87 18.79 64.67
CA GLU A 821 27.40 17.51 65.18
C GLU A 821 27.24 16.37 64.17
N MET A 822 26.13 16.37 63.40
CA MET A 822 25.91 15.41 62.34
C MET A 822 26.84 15.62 61.13
N GLU A 823 27.20 16.86 60.82
CA GLU A 823 28.20 17.20 59.79
C GLU A 823 29.61 16.72 60.20
N GLU A 824 29.99 16.90 61.46
CA GLU A 824 31.29 16.45 61.98
C GLU A 824 31.45 14.92 62.01
N GLN A 825 30.34 14.17 62.16
CA GLN A 825 30.35 12.70 62.17
C GLN A 825 30.29 12.05 60.77
N ALA A 826 30.08 12.83 59.69
CA ALA A 826 29.96 12.31 58.34
C ALA A 826 31.36 12.12 57.69
N THR A 827 31.78 10.87 57.49
CA THR A 827 33.12 10.50 56.96
C THR A 827 33.36 10.83 55.48
N ASN A 828 32.40 11.44 54.76
CA ASN A 828 32.65 11.95 53.40
C ASN A 828 31.73 13.15 53.08
N PRO A 829 32.22 14.41 53.14
CA PRO A 829 31.38 15.60 53.04
C PRO A 829 30.91 15.98 51.61
N PHE A 830 31.29 15.24 50.56
CA PHE A 830 31.09 15.70 49.17
C PHE A 830 30.28 14.81 48.22
N GLU A 831 29.76 13.64 48.63
CA GLU A 831 29.26 12.67 47.63
C GLU A 831 27.78 12.66 47.29
N GLU A 832 26.84 13.30 48.02
CA GLU A 832 25.42 13.21 47.61
C GLU A 832 24.57 14.49 47.64
N GLN A 833 25.00 15.61 48.23
CA GLN A 833 24.28 16.89 48.12
C GLN A 833 25.29 18.05 48.05
N LYS A 834 25.51 18.60 46.85
CA LYS A 834 26.31 19.81 46.68
C LYS A 834 25.71 20.98 47.49
N ASN A 835 26.48 21.50 48.43
CA ASN A 835 26.42 22.85 49.02
C ASN A 835 25.32 23.15 50.07
N MET A 836 25.14 22.34 51.12
CA MET A 836 24.18 22.68 52.18
C MET A 836 24.79 22.48 53.58
N ASP A 837 25.54 23.47 54.07
CA ASP A 837 26.10 23.48 55.43
C ASP A 837 25.07 23.98 56.46
N ALA A 838 25.24 23.67 57.74
CA ALA A 838 24.37 24.12 58.83
C ALA A 838 24.19 25.65 58.85
N ARG A 839 25.21 26.40 58.40
CA ARG A 839 25.15 27.87 58.20
C ARG A 839 24.18 28.30 57.09
N PHE A 840 24.08 27.53 56.02
CA PHE A 840 23.11 27.80 54.95
C PHE A 840 21.67 27.54 55.42
N VAL A 841 21.47 26.52 56.26
CA VAL A 841 20.18 26.22 56.91
C VAL A 841 19.76 27.36 57.84
N GLU A 842 20.69 27.88 58.64
CA GLU A 842 20.51 29.04 59.51
C GLU A 842 20.12 30.30 58.72
N GLU A 843 20.89 30.63 57.68
CA GLU A 843 20.65 31.83 56.85
C GLU A 843 19.27 31.81 56.19
N ILE A 844 18.83 30.65 55.69
CA ILE A 844 17.49 30.49 55.11
C ILE A 844 16.39 30.56 56.16
N ALA A 845 16.59 29.96 57.34
CA ALA A 845 15.62 30.01 58.43
C ALA A 845 15.42 31.45 58.94
N LEU A 846 16.51 32.22 59.03
CA LEU A 846 16.49 33.64 59.39
C LEU A 846 15.81 34.48 58.30
N LYS A 847 16.17 34.31 57.03
CA LYS A 847 15.51 35.01 55.90
C LYS A 847 14.01 34.72 55.85
N GLN A 848 13.59 33.46 56.03
CA GLN A 848 12.17 33.08 56.09
C GLN A 848 11.42 33.73 57.26
N THR A 849 12.08 33.85 58.41
CA THR A 849 11.51 34.47 59.60
C THR A 849 11.35 35.97 59.39
N LEU A 850 12.35 36.64 58.79
CA LEU A 850 12.30 38.05 58.41
C LEU A 850 11.21 38.35 57.38
N ILE A 851 11.03 37.48 56.38
CA ILE A 851 9.95 37.59 55.39
C ILE A 851 8.58 37.46 56.07
N LYS A 852 8.39 36.50 56.98
CA LYS A 852 7.13 36.36 57.75
C LYS A 852 6.84 37.53 58.69
N LEU A 853 7.88 38.21 59.16
CA LEU A 853 7.78 39.38 60.01
C LEU A 853 7.63 40.70 59.22
N GLY A 854 7.68 40.66 57.88
CA GLY A 854 7.43 41.81 57.01
C GLY A 854 8.63 42.75 56.78
N PHE A 855 9.85 42.31 57.06
CA PHE A 855 11.07 43.11 56.90
C PHE A 855 11.78 42.80 55.58
N GLU A 856 11.21 43.17 54.43
CA GLU A 856 11.82 42.88 53.10
C GLU A 856 12.87 43.91 52.63
N GLY A 857 13.10 45.01 53.36
CA GLY A 857 13.81 46.19 52.82
C GLY A 857 15.21 46.53 53.36
N LYS A 858 15.88 45.69 54.17
CA LYS A 858 17.18 46.05 54.75
C LYS A 858 18.23 44.94 54.61
N LEU A 859 18.76 44.77 53.41
CA LEU A 859 20.03 44.07 53.19
C LEU A 859 20.83 44.82 52.11
N THR A 860 21.57 45.84 52.51
CA THR A 860 22.80 46.25 51.83
C THR A 860 23.96 45.53 52.51
N PRO A 861 24.92 44.94 51.77
CA PRO A 861 26.06 44.26 52.38
C PRO A 861 27.15 45.27 52.75
N GLY A 862 27.48 45.36 54.04
CA GLY A 862 28.61 46.13 54.55
C GLY A 862 28.39 46.60 55.99
N GLU A 863 29.39 46.36 56.85
CA GLU A 863 29.42 46.48 58.32
C GLU A 863 28.79 45.25 59.02
N GLU A 864 29.53 44.26 59.52
CA GLU A 864 30.87 44.23 60.14
C GLU A 864 31.89 43.30 59.44
#